data_AF-A0A1M3TC75-F1
#
_entry.id   AF-A0A1M3TC75-F1
#
_cell.length_a   1.000
_cell.length_b   1.000
_cell.length_c   1.000
_cell.angle_alpha   90.00
_cell.angle_beta   90.00
_cell.angle_gamma   90.00
#
_symmetry.space_group_name_H-M   'P 1'
#
loop_
_entity.id
_entity.type
_entity.pdbx_description
1 polymer ?
#
loop_
_entity_poly.entity_id
_entity_poly.type
_entity_poly.pdbx_seq_one_letter_code
_entity_poly.pdbx_strand_id
1 'polypeptide(L)'
;MGLFAGHGALDQAELDNFGVDWVIHYSFEDVELSQAIQEFRTLIHDLQEAHLQVQVRHGYGASLLVCIRVPPDLLGNLVHKSRVKDWLHGIIHEFPEGGDEGETDADTPAEALRSVYHAVTWQKHLGGAGITPKVGQWKNITAAIPLHDRSANAELLRKWSRTIFLTAEDLDAIRALFGEKVAFYFAFIHCYSCFLIFPAVWGVFSWFYLGPYSITCAVVTCIWGIVFVEYWKTRELDLSLRWNVKDVGFLKVNRPEWVWDKEFQNPHTGETIRVFSAHRQFARQLLMIPFATVASLALGSLIILSFALEILVSEVYNGPMKAYLEFLPTVLFSLSLPSITNVLTEFAKRLTDYENYRTQDQYDLAQTAKTFVMHFITAFLPTLLTAFVYVPFGSKIVPYLDTLRSYGLLSANIAREIHIDTSRLQQEVIYLSATAQILNFGEEIVLPYVKQTLMHKWRDWREGRDSSRPRGYSQRTDQLLVDAPEEAGFLSRVRDEIDADEYDVHEDILEMCVQFGSLALFGVAWPLVSLGFLANNWLELRGDFFKLSLECQRPPPIRADSIGPSLMGLEVLSWLGTLSTAAIVYLYRAGLQEVNMSSLLLTLLLAEWAYVGVRFIVRSGLERISFISLRREESKRYAMRKRFLEATSGRVSPRAKPRVRFQDRVSVFSSSTDVPGTKEDFLHPGHHHEMGRGGRFWSWAPNETADAGVRLIKALNTNMDGSKTGPVKGAKGA
;
A
#
# COMPACT_ATOMS: atom_id res chain seq x y z
N MET A 1 8.02 -16.34 26.40
CA MET A 1 9.32 -15.68 26.64
C MET A 1 10.52 -16.63 26.79
N GLY A 2 10.37 -17.95 26.98
CA GLY A 2 11.48 -18.92 26.93
C GLY A 2 11.84 -19.45 25.52
N LEU A 3 10.97 -19.25 24.53
CA LEU A 3 11.17 -19.71 23.14
C LEU A 3 12.28 -18.94 22.39
N PHE A 4 12.63 -17.74 22.83
CA PHE A 4 13.65 -16.89 22.19
C PHE A 4 15.06 -17.09 22.75
N ALA A 5 15.22 -17.90 23.80
CA ALA A 5 16.51 -18.12 24.46
C ALA A 5 17.16 -19.48 24.10
N GLY A 6 16.46 -20.32 23.32
CA GLY A 6 16.92 -21.66 22.95
C GLY A 6 17.71 -21.74 21.65
N HIS A 7 17.77 -20.68 20.86
CA HIS A 7 18.72 -20.60 19.75
C HIS A 7 20.07 -20.21 20.34
N GLY A 8 20.92 -21.23 20.55
CA GLY A 8 22.34 -21.03 20.80
C GLY A 8 22.92 -20.07 19.75
N ALA A 9 24.02 -19.40 20.10
CA ALA A 9 24.73 -18.52 19.18
C ALA A 9 24.83 -19.18 17.80
N LEU A 10 24.00 -18.73 16.85
CA LEU A 10 24.04 -19.20 15.47
C LEU A 10 25.48 -19.03 15.03
N ASP A 11 26.09 -20.10 14.54
CA ASP A 11 27.47 -20.03 14.07
C ASP A 11 27.55 -18.88 13.07
N GLN A 12 28.62 -18.08 13.15
CA GLN A 12 28.74 -16.88 12.33
C GLN A 12 28.68 -17.20 10.82
N ALA A 13 28.98 -18.46 10.45
CA ALA A 13 28.82 -19.03 9.12
C ALA A 13 27.36 -19.31 8.70
N GLU A 14 26.44 -19.57 9.64
CA GLU A 14 25.01 -19.71 9.38
C GLU A 14 24.32 -18.35 9.17
N LEU A 15 24.91 -17.24 9.62
CA LEU A 15 24.33 -15.91 9.43
C LEU A 15 24.74 -15.26 8.11
N ASP A 16 25.82 -15.72 7.49
CA ASP A 16 26.30 -15.20 6.21
C ASP A 16 25.53 -15.83 5.03
N ASN A 17 25.21 -15.01 4.04
CA ASN A 17 24.57 -15.44 2.79
C ASN A 17 25.60 -15.75 1.70
N PHE A 18 26.90 -15.77 2.01
CA PHE A 18 27.99 -16.02 1.04
C PHE A 18 27.98 -15.06 -0.17
N GLY A 19 27.38 -13.87 0.00
CA GLY A 19 27.15 -12.91 -1.07
C GLY A 19 26.13 -13.36 -2.12
N VAL A 20 25.23 -14.30 -1.79
CA VAL A 20 24.10 -14.67 -2.64
C VAL A 20 22.98 -13.65 -2.46
N ASP A 21 22.60 -12.98 -3.55
CA ASP A 21 21.57 -11.94 -3.55
C ASP A 21 20.18 -12.51 -3.86
N TRP A 22 20.12 -13.53 -4.72
CA TRP A 22 18.87 -14.09 -5.25
C TRP A 22 18.97 -15.59 -5.47
N VAL A 23 17.88 -16.33 -5.26
CA VAL A 23 17.82 -17.77 -5.52
C VAL A 23 16.60 -18.11 -6.36
N ILE A 24 16.79 -18.93 -7.39
CA ILE A 24 15.73 -19.46 -8.24
C ILE A 24 15.56 -20.94 -7.93
N HIS A 25 14.31 -21.36 -7.69
CA HIS A 25 13.92 -22.74 -7.49
C HIS A 25 13.35 -23.31 -8.80
N TYR A 26 14.07 -24.26 -9.39
CA TYR A 26 13.65 -24.99 -10.59
C TYR A 26 13.21 -26.40 -10.21
N SER A 27 11.91 -26.67 -10.33
CA SER A 27 11.36 -28.02 -10.09
C SER A 27 11.16 -28.74 -11.41
N PHE A 28 11.59 -30.00 -11.49
CA PHE A 28 11.48 -30.83 -12.68
C PHE A 28 10.79 -32.17 -12.39
N GLU A 29 9.98 -32.23 -11.33
CA GLU A 29 9.27 -33.46 -10.90
C GLU A 29 8.32 -34.02 -11.99
N ASP A 30 7.58 -33.14 -12.67
CA ASP A 30 6.59 -33.52 -13.70
C ASP A 30 7.09 -33.35 -15.14
N VAL A 31 8.39 -33.04 -15.33
CA VAL A 31 8.95 -32.66 -16.64
C VAL A 31 9.79 -33.81 -17.20
N GLU A 32 9.66 -34.07 -18.50
CA GLU A 32 10.54 -35.03 -19.16
C GLU A 32 12.00 -34.57 -19.04
N LEU A 33 12.90 -35.48 -18.65
CA LEU A 33 14.31 -35.17 -18.36
C LEU A 33 15.00 -34.42 -19.51
N SER A 34 14.71 -34.79 -20.77
CA SER A 34 15.27 -34.17 -21.97
C SER A 34 14.89 -32.69 -22.08
N GLN A 35 13.61 -32.38 -21.85
CA GLN A 35 13.07 -31.03 -21.83
C GLN A 35 13.62 -30.25 -20.63
N ALA A 36 13.66 -30.85 -19.45
CA ALA A 36 14.17 -30.20 -18.24
C ALA A 36 15.64 -29.77 -18.38
N ILE A 37 16.48 -30.64 -18.98
CA ILE A 37 17.87 -30.31 -19.28
C ILE A 37 17.97 -29.12 -20.25
N GLN A 38 17.11 -29.08 -21.29
CA GLN A 38 17.12 -28.01 -22.27
C GLN A 38 16.66 -26.68 -21.64
N GLU A 39 15.56 -26.68 -20.91
CA GLU A 39 15.04 -25.52 -20.18
C GLU A 39 16.08 -24.97 -19.20
N PHE A 40 16.71 -25.86 -18.42
CA PHE A 40 17.74 -25.47 -17.46
C PHE A 40 18.99 -24.89 -18.14
N ARG A 41 19.42 -25.43 -19.28
CA ARG A 41 20.53 -24.85 -20.06
C ARG A 41 20.19 -23.45 -20.57
N THR A 42 18.96 -23.25 -21.05
CA THR A 42 18.48 -21.92 -21.46
C THR A 42 18.44 -20.95 -20.27
N LEU A 43 18.02 -21.42 -19.08
CA LEU A 43 17.99 -20.60 -17.86
C LEU A 43 19.37 -20.06 -17.50
N ILE A 44 20.36 -20.95 -17.46
CA ILE A 44 21.74 -20.57 -17.12
C ILE A 44 22.34 -19.65 -18.19
N HIS A 45 22.08 -19.92 -19.47
CA HIS A 45 22.52 -19.06 -20.56
C HIS A 45 21.95 -17.64 -20.45
N ASP A 46 20.65 -17.50 -20.20
CA ASP A 46 19.98 -16.20 -20.10
C ASP A 46 20.46 -15.38 -18.88
N LEU A 47 20.76 -16.04 -17.76
CA LEU A 47 21.37 -15.39 -16.59
C LEU A 47 22.80 -14.92 -16.86
N GLN A 48 23.60 -15.75 -17.55
CA GLN A 48 24.98 -15.41 -17.91
C GLN A 48 25.06 -14.30 -18.97
N GLU A 49 24.11 -14.26 -19.91
CA GLU A 49 23.95 -13.19 -20.90
C GLU A 49 23.65 -11.84 -20.21
N ALA A 50 22.93 -11.87 -19.09
CA ALA A 50 22.70 -10.70 -18.23
C ALA A 50 23.89 -10.36 -17.31
N HIS A 51 25.05 -11.01 -17.49
CA HIS A 51 26.27 -10.83 -16.69
C HIS A 51 26.12 -11.16 -15.19
N LEU A 52 25.17 -12.04 -14.85
CA LEU A 52 24.95 -12.50 -13.49
C LEU A 52 25.84 -13.71 -13.18
N GLN A 53 26.46 -13.74 -12.00
CA GLN A 53 27.21 -14.91 -11.55
C GLN A 53 26.23 -15.93 -10.99
N VAL A 54 26.35 -17.18 -11.43
CA VAL A 54 25.42 -18.24 -11.06
C VAL A 54 26.16 -19.45 -10.49
N GLN A 55 25.60 -20.01 -9.42
CA GLN A 55 25.98 -21.31 -8.89
C GLN A 55 24.76 -22.20 -8.75
N VAL A 56 24.94 -23.50 -8.91
CA VAL A 56 23.86 -24.49 -8.84
C VAL A 56 24.11 -25.41 -7.66
N ARG A 57 23.05 -25.68 -6.89
CA ARG A 57 23.01 -26.67 -5.81
C ARG A 57 21.72 -27.48 -5.91
N HIS A 58 21.65 -28.61 -5.22
CA HIS A 58 20.44 -29.41 -5.21
C HIS A 58 19.44 -28.88 -4.17
N GLY A 59 18.15 -28.88 -4.53
CA GLY A 59 17.06 -28.62 -3.60
C GLY A 59 16.57 -29.91 -2.94
N TYR A 60 15.40 -29.83 -2.30
CA TYR A 60 14.70 -31.02 -1.82
C TYR A 60 13.97 -31.72 -2.97
N GLY A 61 14.02 -33.05 -3.02
CA GLY A 61 13.37 -33.84 -4.06
C GLY A 61 13.98 -33.64 -5.46
N ALA A 62 13.13 -33.61 -6.50
CA ALA A 62 13.54 -33.42 -7.89
C ALA A 62 13.60 -31.92 -8.27
N SER A 63 14.48 -31.19 -7.58
CA SER A 63 14.63 -29.75 -7.77
C SER A 63 16.08 -29.26 -7.73
N LEU A 64 16.34 -28.12 -8.39
CA LEU A 64 17.61 -27.42 -8.41
C LEU A 64 17.46 -26.01 -7.87
N LEU A 65 18.47 -25.58 -7.11
CA LEU A 65 18.62 -24.23 -6.61
C LEU A 65 19.68 -23.51 -7.43
N VAL A 66 19.30 -22.40 -8.07
CA VAL A 66 20.24 -21.52 -8.79
C VAL A 66 20.47 -20.28 -7.95
N CYS A 67 21.62 -20.23 -7.30
CA CYS A 67 22.07 -19.09 -6.50
C CYS A 67 22.70 -18.05 -7.44
N ILE A 68 22.25 -16.80 -7.34
CA ILE A 68 22.70 -15.68 -8.16
C ILE A 68 23.41 -14.66 -7.29
N ARG A 69 24.54 -14.18 -7.79
CA ARG A 69 25.30 -13.06 -7.24
C ARG A 69 25.50 -12.00 -8.32
N VAL A 70 25.25 -10.74 -7.97
CA VAL A 70 25.49 -9.62 -8.87
C VAL A 70 26.87 -9.03 -8.60
N PRO A 71 27.74 -8.87 -9.61
CA PRO A 71 29.00 -8.16 -9.45
C PRO A 71 28.77 -6.71 -8.94
N PRO A 72 29.58 -6.20 -8.02
CA PRO A 72 29.37 -4.87 -7.42
C PRO A 72 29.35 -3.75 -8.48
N ASP A 73 30.23 -3.82 -9.48
CA ASP A 73 30.30 -2.86 -10.59
C ASP A 73 28.98 -2.82 -11.39
N LEU A 74 28.38 -3.99 -11.63
CA LEU A 74 27.11 -4.10 -12.34
C LEU A 74 25.96 -3.57 -11.47
N LEU A 75 25.97 -3.92 -10.18
CA LEU A 75 24.96 -3.46 -9.23
C LEU A 75 24.95 -1.93 -9.11
N GLY A 76 26.11 -1.30 -8.94
CA GLY A 76 26.21 0.16 -8.87
C GLY A 76 25.68 0.84 -10.12
N ASN A 77 26.02 0.32 -11.31
CA ASN A 77 25.49 0.80 -12.58
C ASN A 77 23.96 0.65 -12.69
N LEU A 78 23.38 -0.46 -12.22
CA LEU A 78 21.94 -0.68 -12.22
C LEU A 78 21.21 0.29 -11.28
N VAL A 79 21.76 0.51 -10.08
CA VAL A 79 21.24 1.46 -9.10
C VAL A 79 21.26 2.87 -9.67
N HIS A 80 22.39 3.30 -10.23
CA HIS A 80 22.52 4.61 -10.85
C HIS A 80 21.48 4.81 -11.97
N LYS A 81 21.37 3.85 -12.89
CA LYS A 81 20.37 3.88 -13.98
C LYS A 81 18.93 3.96 -13.45
N SER A 82 18.59 3.23 -12.38
CA SER A 82 17.27 3.32 -11.74
C SER A 82 17.02 4.72 -11.16
N ARG A 83 17.98 5.31 -10.47
CA ARG A 83 17.84 6.66 -9.88
C ARG A 83 17.70 7.75 -10.94
N VAL A 84 18.46 7.65 -12.04
CA VAL A 84 18.33 8.55 -13.18
C VAL A 84 16.94 8.43 -13.81
N LYS A 85 16.43 7.20 -13.98
CA LYS A 85 15.07 6.95 -14.46
C LYS A 85 14.04 7.61 -13.52
N ASP A 86 14.15 7.40 -12.22
CA ASP A 86 13.24 7.99 -11.24
C ASP A 86 13.30 9.54 -11.24
N TRP A 87 14.49 10.11 -11.46
CA TRP A 87 14.68 11.56 -11.58
C TRP A 87 14.08 12.13 -12.88
N LEU A 88 14.29 11.48 -14.02
CA LEU A 88 13.75 11.89 -15.33
C LEU A 88 12.24 12.02 -15.30
N HIS A 89 11.58 11.13 -14.56
CA HIS A 89 10.14 11.16 -14.41
C HIS A 89 9.64 11.90 -13.15
N GLY A 90 10.52 12.60 -12.45
CA GLY A 90 10.15 13.52 -11.37
C GLY A 90 9.69 12.85 -10.07
N ILE A 91 10.03 11.58 -9.85
CA ILE A 91 9.84 10.92 -8.56
C ILE A 91 10.89 11.44 -7.57
N ILE A 92 12.14 11.49 -8.00
CA ILE A 92 13.25 12.06 -7.26
C ILE A 92 13.53 13.46 -7.83
N HIS A 93 13.66 14.46 -6.95
CA HIS A 93 13.86 15.86 -7.36
C HIS A 93 15.33 16.30 -7.34
N GLU A 94 16.22 15.45 -6.85
CA GLU A 94 17.66 15.69 -6.80
C GLU A 94 18.34 14.83 -7.86
N PHE A 95 19.23 15.45 -8.66
CA PHE A 95 19.98 14.71 -9.66
C PHE A 95 20.94 13.75 -8.93
N PRO A 96 20.95 12.45 -9.25
CA PRO A 96 21.82 11.50 -8.57
C PRO A 96 23.29 11.83 -8.83
N GLU A 97 24.09 11.86 -7.75
CA GLU A 97 25.55 12.00 -7.83
C GLU A 97 26.18 10.64 -8.18
N GLY A 98 27.22 10.64 -9.02
CA GLY A 98 27.84 9.43 -9.59
C GLY A 98 27.74 9.46 -11.12
N GLY A 99 28.86 9.35 -11.81
CA GLY A 99 28.93 9.26 -13.28
C GLY A 99 29.63 7.98 -13.68
N ASP A 100 29.76 7.74 -14.99
CA ASP A 100 30.22 6.52 -15.69
C ASP A 100 31.46 5.76 -15.15
N GLU A 101 32.16 6.27 -14.13
CA GLU A 101 33.36 5.69 -13.52
C GLU A 101 33.34 5.60 -11.97
N GLY A 102 32.26 6.01 -11.30
CA GLY A 102 32.15 5.95 -9.82
C GLY A 102 31.16 4.89 -9.36
N GLU A 103 31.62 3.90 -8.57
CA GLU A 103 30.77 2.95 -7.86
C GLU A 103 29.75 3.71 -7.00
N THR A 104 28.50 3.81 -7.46
CA THR A 104 27.39 4.28 -6.62
C THR A 104 26.86 3.09 -5.84
N ASP A 105 27.25 2.99 -4.58
CA ASP A 105 26.66 2.02 -3.66
C ASP A 105 25.16 2.32 -3.45
N ALA A 106 24.38 1.24 -3.26
CA ALA A 106 22.97 1.36 -2.91
C ALA A 106 22.83 1.99 -1.51
N ASP A 107 21.85 2.89 -1.34
CA ASP A 107 21.62 3.55 -0.04
C ASP A 107 20.99 2.57 0.97
N THR A 108 20.22 1.59 0.46
CA THR A 108 19.54 0.58 1.26
C THR A 108 19.65 -0.83 0.65
N PRO A 109 19.62 -1.89 1.48
CA PRO A 109 19.55 -3.27 0.99
C PRO A 109 18.35 -3.54 0.07
N ALA A 110 17.19 -2.93 0.37
CA ALA A 110 16.00 -3.02 -0.47
C ALA A 110 16.22 -2.41 -1.87
N GLU A 111 16.97 -1.31 -2.00
CA GLU A 111 17.30 -0.72 -3.30
C GLU A 111 18.23 -1.62 -4.12
N ALA A 112 19.23 -2.22 -3.47
CA ALA A 112 20.12 -3.20 -4.10
C ALA A 112 19.32 -4.40 -4.61
N LEU A 113 18.57 -5.08 -3.74
CA LEU A 113 17.78 -6.25 -4.08
C LEU A 113 16.68 -5.97 -5.11
N ARG A 114 16.10 -4.76 -5.10
CA ARG A 114 15.17 -4.33 -6.17
C ARG A 114 15.87 -4.25 -7.52
N SER A 115 17.11 -3.78 -7.56
CA SER A 115 17.91 -3.74 -8.79
C SER A 115 18.28 -5.14 -9.28
N VAL A 116 18.58 -6.07 -8.35
CA VAL A 116 18.76 -7.49 -8.65
C VAL A 116 17.47 -8.11 -9.20
N TYR A 117 16.34 -7.85 -8.56
CA TYR A 117 15.02 -8.31 -9.03
C TYR A 117 14.74 -7.82 -10.45
N HIS A 118 15.04 -6.55 -10.76
CA HIS A 118 14.93 -6.02 -12.12
C HIS A 118 15.87 -6.73 -13.11
N ALA A 119 17.13 -6.97 -12.73
CA ALA A 119 18.09 -7.67 -13.57
C ALA A 119 17.67 -9.12 -13.89
N VAL A 120 16.99 -9.81 -12.97
CA VAL A 120 16.50 -11.18 -13.19
C VAL A 120 15.18 -11.18 -13.99
N THR A 121 14.22 -10.33 -13.62
CA THR A 121 12.84 -10.43 -14.12
C THR A 121 12.55 -9.61 -15.37
N TRP A 122 13.21 -8.47 -15.57
CA TRP A 122 12.93 -7.63 -16.73
C TRP A 122 13.30 -8.33 -18.03
N GLN A 123 12.56 -8.03 -19.09
CA GLN A 123 12.81 -8.59 -20.41
C GLN A 123 14.19 -8.16 -20.96
N LYS A 124 14.78 -8.99 -21.82
CA LYS A 124 16.12 -8.77 -22.40
C LYS A 124 16.32 -7.39 -23.03
N HIS A 125 15.29 -6.86 -23.69
CA HIS A 125 15.35 -5.52 -24.31
C HIS A 125 15.46 -4.37 -23.30
N LEU A 126 15.11 -4.60 -22.03
CA LEU A 126 15.27 -3.64 -20.92
C LEU A 126 16.57 -3.86 -20.13
N GLY A 127 17.39 -4.85 -20.52
CA GLY A 127 18.64 -5.19 -19.85
C GLY A 127 18.50 -6.18 -18.68
N GLY A 128 17.43 -6.97 -18.62
CA GLY A 128 17.28 -8.07 -17.65
C GLY A 128 17.31 -9.47 -18.31
N ALA A 129 17.29 -10.53 -17.51
CA ALA A 129 17.36 -11.92 -17.99
C ALA A 129 16.02 -12.48 -18.51
N GLY A 130 14.89 -11.81 -18.24
CA GLY A 130 13.57 -12.20 -18.72
C GLY A 130 12.99 -13.43 -18.00
N ILE A 131 13.36 -13.64 -16.74
CA ILE A 131 12.93 -14.80 -15.95
C ILE A 131 11.82 -14.38 -15.01
N THR A 132 10.60 -14.80 -15.32
CA THR A 132 9.43 -14.57 -14.46
C THR A 132 8.89 -15.93 -14.01
N PRO A 133 8.88 -16.24 -12.70
CA PRO A 133 8.35 -17.51 -12.18
C PRO A 133 6.92 -17.79 -12.64
N LYS A 134 6.58 -19.06 -12.84
CA LYS A 134 5.22 -19.54 -13.19
C LYS A 134 4.65 -19.02 -14.52
N VAL A 135 5.39 -18.21 -15.29
CA VAL A 135 4.90 -17.53 -16.51
C VAL A 135 5.66 -17.98 -17.76
N GLY A 136 4.94 -18.19 -18.87
CA GLY A 136 5.53 -18.41 -20.20
C GLY A 136 6.37 -19.69 -20.31
N GLN A 137 7.64 -19.56 -20.69
CA GLN A 137 8.61 -20.66 -20.79
C GLN A 137 9.13 -21.12 -19.42
N TRP A 138 8.91 -20.32 -18.37
CA TRP A 138 9.45 -20.52 -17.03
C TRP A 138 8.41 -21.06 -16.03
N LYS A 139 7.43 -21.84 -16.51
CA LYS A 139 6.36 -22.43 -15.67
C LYS A 139 6.89 -23.34 -14.56
N ASN A 140 8.01 -24.01 -14.82
CA ASN A 140 8.67 -24.96 -13.91
C ASN A 140 9.54 -24.26 -12.86
N ILE A 141 9.69 -22.93 -12.95
CA ILE A 141 10.27 -22.11 -11.89
C ILE A 141 9.16 -21.82 -10.87
N THR A 142 9.24 -22.49 -9.73
CA THR A 142 8.23 -22.43 -8.66
C THR A 142 8.39 -21.18 -7.80
N ALA A 143 9.63 -20.76 -7.52
CA ALA A 143 9.94 -19.58 -6.72
C ALA A 143 11.22 -18.88 -7.23
N ALA A 144 11.28 -17.56 -7.05
CA ALA A 144 12.50 -16.78 -7.25
C ALA A 144 12.54 -15.67 -6.20
N ILE A 145 13.42 -15.81 -5.20
CA ILE A 145 13.36 -15.03 -3.97
C ILE A 145 14.71 -14.41 -3.61
N PRO A 146 14.73 -13.23 -2.96
CA PRO A 146 15.89 -12.76 -2.23
C PRO A 146 16.04 -13.56 -0.91
N LEU A 147 17.26 -13.68 -0.40
CA LEU A 147 17.52 -14.33 0.90
C LEU A 147 17.27 -13.37 2.07
N HIS A 148 16.88 -13.91 3.23
CA HIS A 148 16.75 -13.13 4.46
C HIS A 148 18.10 -12.69 5.02
N ASP A 149 18.13 -11.49 5.63
CA ASP A 149 19.24 -11.08 6.50
C ASP A 149 18.85 -11.40 7.95
N ARG A 150 19.23 -12.60 8.39
CA ARG A 150 18.90 -13.11 9.73
C ARG A 150 19.49 -12.23 10.84
N SER A 151 20.62 -11.58 10.60
CA SER A 151 21.29 -10.73 11.59
C SER A 151 20.47 -9.46 11.84
N ALA A 152 20.07 -8.77 10.77
CA ALA A 152 19.24 -7.58 10.85
C ALA A 152 17.83 -7.88 11.38
N ASN A 153 17.22 -8.99 10.93
CA ASN A 153 15.90 -9.42 11.39
C ASN A 153 15.91 -9.73 12.90
N ALA A 154 16.94 -10.43 13.40
CA ALA A 154 17.07 -10.76 14.82
C ALA A 154 17.27 -9.50 15.69
N GLU A 155 18.03 -8.51 15.21
CA GLU A 155 18.21 -7.25 15.92
C GLU A 155 16.89 -6.48 16.04
N LEU A 156 16.13 -6.37 14.94
CA LEU A 156 14.83 -5.71 14.92
C LEU A 156 13.80 -6.41 15.80
N LEU A 157 13.70 -7.74 15.71
CA LEU A 157 12.84 -8.55 16.59
C LEU A 157 13.18 -8.32 18.07
N ARG A 158 14.47 -8.30 18.41
CA ARG A 158 14.92 -8.04 19.79
C ARG A 158 14.58 -6.61 20.24
N LYS A 159 14.70 -5.62 19.36
CA LYS A 159 14.36 -4.22 19.65
C LYS A 159 12.85 -4.09 19.91
N TRP A 160 12.01 -4.65 19.05
CA TRP A 160 10.56 -4.43 19.09
C TRP A 160 9.80 -5.31 20.07
N SER A 161 10.41 -6.41 20.52
CA SER A 161 9.91 -7.13 21.69
C SER A 161 9.95 -6.29 22.98
N ARG A 162 10.76 -5.22 23.01
CA ARG A 162 10.94 -4.34 24.19
C ARG A 162 10.28 -2.98 24.07
N THR A 163 10.06 -2.48 22.86
CA THR A 163 9.38 -1.19 22.64
C THR A 163 7.86 -1.38 22.68
N ILE A 164 7.11 -0.33 23.06
CA ILE A 164 5.64 -0.35 23.01
C ILE A 164 5.14 0.27 21.70
N PHE A 165 5.75 1.38 21.27
CA PHE A 165 5.44 2.11 20.05
C PHE A 165 6.63 2.05 19.08
N LEU A 166 6.34 2.03 17.77
CA LEU A 166 7.36 2.14 16.74
C LEU A 166 7.72 3.61 16.52
N THR A 167 9.01 3.88 16.39
CA THR A 167 9.49 5.21 15.99
C THR A 167 9.45 5.35 14.46
N ALA A 168 9.53 6.59 13.96
CA ALA A 168 9.64 6.81 12.52
C ALA A 168 10.92 6.19 11.92
N GLU A 169 11.99 6.06 12.72
CA GLU A 169 13.24 5.40 12.33
C GLU A 169 13.07 3.88 12.19
N ASP A 170 12.24 3.26 13.05
CA ASP A 170 11.92 1.83 12.95
C ASP A 170 11.18 1.51 11.65
N LEU A 171 10.23 2.36 11.25
CA LEU A 171 9.51 2.22 9.96
C LEU A 171 10.46 2.40 8.77
N ASP A 172 11.41 3.33 8.85
CA ASP A 172 12.43 3.52 7.82
C ASP A 172 13.40 2.33 7.73
N ALA A 173 13.66 1.63 8.85
CA ALA A 173 14.45 0.39 8.87
C ALA A 173 13.71 -0.77 8.17
N ILE A 174 12.40 -0.93 8.41
CA ILE A 174 11.57 -1.90 7.67
C ILE A 174 11.65 -1.64 6.18
N ARG A 175 11.48 -0.38 5.79
CA ARG A 175 11.58 0.04 4.39
C ARG A 175 12.93 -0.29 3.80
N ALA A 176 14.02 -0.04 4.53
CA ALA A 176 15.37 -0.29 4.06
C ALA A 176 15.65 -1.79 3.85
N LEU A 177 14.97 -2.69 4.58
CA LEU A 177 15.13 -4.14 4.44
C LEU A 177 14.14 -4.76 3.45
N PHE A 178 12.85 -4.50 3.60
CA PHE A 178 11.78 -5.21 2.88
C PHE A 178 11.13 -4.40 1.76
N GLY A 179 11.44 -3.11 1.64
CA GLY A 179 10.86 -2.20 0.65
C GLY A 179 9.60 -1.48 1.12
N GLU A 180 9.10 -0.57 0.28
CA GLU A 180 8.03 0.35 0.65
C GLU A 180 6.66 -0.31 0.78
N LYS A 181 6.32 -1.32 -0.05
CA LYS A 181 5.02 -2.02 0.03
C LYS A 181 4.78 -2.62 1.43
N VAL A 182 5.77 -3.32 1.97
CA VAL A 182 5.74 -3.88 3.32
C VAL A 182 5.77 -2.77 4.38
N ALA A 183 6.58 -1.73 4.19
CA ALA A 183 6.65 -0.62 5.14
C ALA A 183 5.33 0.16 5.27
N PHE A 184 4.54 0.29 4.20
CA PHE A 184 3.21 0.90 4.25
C PHE A 184 2.25 0.13 5.15
N TYR A 185 2.31 -1.21 5.14
CA TYR A 185 1.51 -2.05 6.04
C TYR A 185 1.87 -1.79 7.51
N PHE A 186 3.15 -1.89 7.88
CA PHE A 186 3.58 -1.62 9.25
C PHE A 186 3.32 -0.18 9.70
N ALA A 187 3.41 0.78 8.78
CA ALA A 187 3.02 2.16 9.05
C ALA A 187 1.51 2.30 9.29
N PHE A 188 0.69 1.55 8.56
CA PHE A 188 -0.77 1.52 8.71
C PHE A 188 -1.20 0.92 10.04
N ILE A 189 -0.78 -0.31 10.36
CA ILE A 189 -1.13 -0.97 11.62
C ILE A 189 -0.63 -0.19 12.83
N HIS A 190 0.55 0.43 12.75
CA HIS A 190 1.04 1.33 13.80
C HIS A 190 0.17 2.58 13.97
N CYS A 191 -0.17 3.27 12.86
CA CYS A 191 -1.03 4.44 12.89
C CYS A 191 -2.42 4.10 13.44
N TYR A 192 -2.97 2.97 13.00
CA TYR A 192 -4.26 2.46 13.43
C TYR A 192 -4.27 2.15 14.93
N SER A 193 -3.26 1.43 15.43
CA SER A 193 -3.08 1.13 16.86
C SER A 193 -3.02 2.41 17.70
N CYS A 194 -2.26 3.42 17.27
CA CYS A 194 -2.17 4.70 17.97
C CYS A 194 -3.53 5.42 18.02
N PHE A 195 -4.27 5.42 16.91
CA PHE A 195 -5.60 6.02 16.84
C PHE A 195 -6.63 5.28 17.69
N LEU A 196 -6.46 3.98 17.89
CA LEU A 196 -7.36 3.11 18.63
C LEU A 196 -7.28 3.32 20.16
N ILE A 197 -6.23 3.99 20.66
CA ILE A 197 -6.09 4.34 22.09
C ILE A 197 -7.27 5.22 22.55
N PHE A 198 -7.66 6.22 21.75
CA PHE A 198 -8.77 7.12 22.09
C PHE A 198 -10.11 6.38 22.26
N PRO A 199 -10.60 5.60 21.27
CA PRO A 199 -11.84 4.86 21.43
C PRO A 199 -11.73 3.72 22.46
N ALA A 200 -10.53 3.17 22.73
CA ALA A 200 -10.36 2.23 23.84
C ALA A 200 -10.60 2.89 25.21
N VAL A 201 -10.01 4.06 25.45
CA VAL A 201 -10.24 4.83 26.69
C VAL A 201 -11.70 5.27 26.81
N TRP A 202 -12.27 5.80 25.72
CA TRP A 202 -13.68 6.21 25.68
C TRP A 202 -14.64 5.02 25.83
N GLY A 203 -14.28 3.86 25.27
CA GLY A 203 -15.03 2.62 25.35
C GLY A 203 -15.09 2.07 26.77
N VAL A 204 -13.96 2.09 27.49
CA VAL A 204 -13.90 1.74 28.93
C VAL A 204 -14.77 2.69 29.75
N PHE A 205 -14.68 4.01 29.51
CA PHE A 205 -15.57 4.98 30.16
C PHE A 205 -17.05 4.69 29.86
N SER A 206 -17.39 4.47 28.59
CA SER A 206 -18.76 4.19 28.17
C SER A 206 -19.29 2.89 28.78
N TRP A 207 -18.46 1.86 28.92
CA TRP A 207 -18.82 0.61 29.56
C TRP A 207 -19.21 0.80 31.03
N PHE A 208 -18.46 1.60 31.79
CA PHE A 208 -18.75 1.82 33.22
C PHE A 208 -19.92 2.77 33.47
N TYR A 209 -20.14 3.78 32.62
CA TYR A 209 -21.10 4.86 32.90
C TYR A 209 -22.33 4.92 31.99
N LEU A 210 -22.21 4.48 30.73
CA LEU A 210 -23.24 4.70 29.70
C LEU A 210 -23.95 3.41 29.27
N GLY A 211 -23.31 2.26 29.43
CA GLY A 211 -23.84 0.96 29.03
C GLY A 211 -23.78 0.73 27.50
N PRO A 212 -24.24 -0.45 27.04
CA PRO A 212 -24.28 -0.79 25.61
C PRO A 212 -25.32 0.06 24.87
N TYR A 213 -25.14 0.23 23.55
CA TYR A 213 -26.08 0.96 22.67
C TYR A 213 -26.26 2.46 22.99
N SER A 214 -25.30 3.09 23.68
CA SER A 214 -25.35 4.52 23.99
C SER A 214 -25.17 5.40 22.76
N ILE A 215 -26.02 6.42 22.60
CA ILE A 215 -25.92 7.43 21.52
C ILE A 215 -24.54 8.11 21.53
N THR A 216 -24.07 8.48 22.72
CA THR A 216 -22.79 9.20 22.85
C THR A 216 -21.62 8.32 22.40
N CYS A 217 -21.65 7.02 22.72
CA CYS A 217 -20.66 6.06 22.22
C CYS A 217 -20.73 5.96 20.69
N ALA A 218 -21.93 5.83 20.11
CA ALA A 218 -22.12 5.79 18.67
C ALA A 218 -21.56 7.02 17.94
N VAL A 219 -21.92 8.23 18.39
CA VAL A 219 -21.45 9.47 17.77
C VAL A 219 -19.92 9.57 17.82
N VAL A 220 -19.32 9.24 18.95
CA VAL A 220 -17.86 9.28 19.11
C VAL A 220 -17.17 8.26 18.21
N THR A 221 -17.66 7.02 18.13
CA THR A 221 -17.11 5.98 17.24
C THR A 221 -17.22 6.38 15.77
N CYS A 222 -18.36 6.94 15.34
CA CYS A 222 -18.56 7.42 13.97
C CYS A 222 -17.60 8.57 13.62
N ILE A 223 -17.49 9.58 14.47
CA ILE A 223 -16.56 10.70 14.26
C ILE A 223 -15.12 10.20 14.22
N TRP A 224 -14.74 9.31 15.15
CA TRP A 224 -13.41 8.71 15.19
C TRP A 224 -13.09 7.96 13.89
N GLY A 225 -14.01 7.16 13.37
CA GLY A 225 -13.82 6.42 12.12
C GLY A 225 -13.57 7.34 10.92
N ILE A 226 -14.35 8.43 10.80
CA ILE A 226 -14.17 9.45 9.76
C ILE A 226 -12.80 10.13 9.88
N VAL A 227 -12.44 10.55 11.10
CA VAL A 227 -11.17 11.23 11.37
C VAL A 227 -9.98 10.32 11.08
N PHE A 228 -10.03 9.05 11.48
CA PHE A 228 -8.98 8.09 11.21
C PHE A 228 -8.76 7.89 9.70
N VAL A 229 -9.83 7.65 8.94
CA VAL A 229 -9.72 7.38 7.50
C VAL A 229 -9.17 8.60 6.73
N GLU A 230 -9.65 9.81 7.02
CA GLU A 230 -9.14 11.01 6.36
C GLU A 230 -7.71 11.38 6.82
N TYR A 231 -7.37 11.10 8.09
CA TYR A 231 -6.01 11.25 8.59
C TYR A 231 -5.04 10.29 7.91
N TRP A 232 -5.43 9.01 7.77
CA TRP A 232 -4.59 8.00 7.13
C TRP A 232 -4.26 8.38 5.68
N LYS A 233 -5.21 8.87 4.89
CA LYS A 233 -4.93 9.38 3.52
C LYS A 233 -3.87 10.48 3.50
N THR A 234 -3.97 11.40 4.46
CA THR A 234 -2.98 12.48 4.60
C THR A 234 -1.63 11.92 4.99
N ARG A 235 -1.60 10.93 5.88
CA ARG A 235 -0.38 10.28 6.35
C ARG A 235 0.29 9.44 5.26
N GLU A 236 -0.49 8.72 4.47
CA GLU A 236 -0.04 7.94 3.31
C GLU A 236 0.64 8.85 2.28
N LEU A 237 0.05 10.01 1.98
CA LEU A 237 0.67 11.00 1.12
C LEU A 237 1.99 11.55 1.70
N ASP A 238 2.05 11.82 3.01
CA ASP A 238 3.28 12.28 3.67
C ASP A 238 4.39 11.21 3.62
N LEU A 239 4.03 9.94 3.79
CA LEU A 239 4.96 8.81 3.69
C LEU A 239 5.45 8.59 2.25
N SER A 240 4.56 8.65 1.25
CA SER A 240 4.95 8.49 -0.16
C SER A 240 5.88 9.61 -0.63
N LEU A 241 5.71 10.82 -0.08
CA LEU A 241 6.63 11.95 -0.28
C LEU A 241 7.95 11.78 0.47
N ARG A 242 7.93 11.34 1.74
CA ARG A 242 9.13 11.10 2.54
C ARG A 242 10.03 10.02 1.92
N TRP A 243 9.41 8.97 1.41
CA TRP A 243 10.11 7.82 0.82
C TRP A 243 10.41 7.99 -0.67
N ASN A 244 10.07 9.14 -1.28
CA ASN A 244 10.24 9.40 -2.72
C ASN A 244 9.64 8.29 -3.60
N VAL A 245 8.42 7.86 -3.29
CA VAL A 245 7.69 6.83 -4.07
C VAL A 245 6.36 7.32 -4.60
N LYS A 246 6.02 8.59 -4.38
CA LYS A 246 4.81 9.21 -4.94
C LYS A 246 4.77 9.01 -6.46
N ASP A 247 3.61 8.54 -6.94
CA ASP A 247 3.32 8.26 -8.34
C ASP A 247 4.18 7.14 -8.95
N VAL A 248 4.89 6.31 -8.18
CA VAL A 248 5.76 5.24 -8.72
C VAL A 248 5.05 4.24 -9.64
N GLY A 249 3.71 4.14 -9.54
CA GLY A 249 2.89 3.28 -10.39
C GLY A 249 3.06 3.50 -11.89
N PHE A 250 3.40 4.70 -12.36
CA PHE A 250 3.58 4.93 -13.80
C PHE A 250 4.88 4.32 -14.34
N LEU A 251 5.95 4.24 -13.53
CA LEU A 251 7.26 3.70 -13.95
C LEU A 251 7.32 2.18 -14.04
N LYS A 252 6.31 1.50 -13.50
CA LYS A 252 6.31 0.05 -13.41
C LYS A 252 6.23 -0.58 -14.81
N VAL A 253 7.00 -1.66 -14.97
CA VAL A 253 7.14 -2.38 -16.24
C VAL A 253 5.83 -3.09 -16.58
N ASN A 254 5.60 -3.26 -17.88
CA ASN A 254 4.42 -3.97 -18.38
C ASN A 254 4.52 -5.46 -18.08
N ARG A 255 3.40 -6.09 -17.75
CA ARG A 255 3.32 -7.56 -17.62
C ARG A 255 3.61 -8.23 -18.97
N PRO A 256 4.27 -9.39 -19.00
CA PRO A 256 4.49 -10.14 -20.24
C PRO A 256 3.20 -10.51 -20.99
N GLU A 257 2.12 -10.76 -20.24
CA GLU A 257 0.80 -11.18 -20.76
C GLU A 257 -0.05 -10.00 -21.27
N TRP A 258 0.39 -8.77 -21.05
CA TRP A 258 -0.39 -7.58 -21.38
C TRP A 258 -0.41 -7.32 -22.90
N VAL A 259 -1.62 -7.14 -23.44
CA VAL A 259 -1.85 -6.87 -24.87
C VAL A 259 -2.18 -5.39 -25.09
N TRP A 260 -1.64 -4.80 -26.15
CA TRP A 260 -1.87 -3.40 -26.53
C TRP A 260 -2.71 -3.28 -27.81
N ASP A 261 -3.48 -2.19 -27.92
CA ASP A 261 -4.38 -1.93 -29.07
C ASP A 261 -3.80 -0.88 -30.02
N LYS A 262 -3.05 0.10 -29.49
CA LYS A 262 -2.53 1.26 -30.24
C LYS A 262 -1.09 1.54 -29.82
N GLU A 263 -0.29 2.00 -30.77
CA GLU A 263 1.09 2.47 -30.55
C GLU A 263 1.19 3.92 -31.05
N PHE A 264 1.79 4.78 -30.23
CA PHE A 264 2.10 6.16 -30.62
C PHE A 264 3.51 6.51 -30.16
N GLN A 265 4.20 7.34 -30.93
CA GLN A 265 5.47 7.91 -30.50
C GLN A 265 5.22 9.15 -29.68
N ASN A 266 5.83 9.23 -28.50
CA ASN A 266 5.77 10.41 -27.67
C ASN A 266 6.54 11.55 -28.38
N PRO A 267 5.91 12.69 -28.68
CA PRO A 267 6.57 13.80 -29.36
C PRO A 267 7.71 14.43 -28.55
N HIS A 268 7.74 14.22 -27.23
CA HIS A 268 8.75 14.78 -26.34
C HIS A 268 9.88 13.80 -26.00
N THR A 269 9.58 12.51 -25.78
CA THR A 269 10.61 11.51 -25.42
C THR A 269 11.10 10.68 -26.60
N GLY A 270 10.38 10.67 -27.73
CA GLY A 270 10.68 9.81 -28.88
C GLY A 270 10.37 8.32 -28.64
N GLU A 271 9.94 7.95 -27.43
CA GLU A 271 9.62 6.57 -27.08
C GLU A 271 8.29 6.12 -27.71
N THR A 272 8.24 4.87 -28.15
CA THR A 272 7.00 4.23 -28.58
C THR A 272 6.18 3.80 -27.37
N ILE A 273 5.12 4.55 -27.08
CA ILE A 273 4.18 4.23 -26.02
C ILE A 273 3.08 3.36 -26.59
N ARG A 274 2.94 2.18 -26.01
CA ARG A 274 1.84 1.24 -26.29
C ARG A 274 0.73 1.49 -25.30
N VAL A 275 -0.51 1.54 -25.78
CA VAL A 275 -1.68 1.81 -24.93
C VAL A 275 -2.84 0.89 -25.29
N PHE A 276 -3.55 0.47 -24.25
CA PHE A 276 -4.84 -0.21 -24.34
C PHE A 276 -5.98 0.81 -24.17
N SER A 277 -7.07 0.66 -24.94
CA SER A 277 -8.16 1.64 -24.94
C SER A 277 -8.90 1.66 -23.60
N ALA A 278 -8.84 2.80 -22.89
CA ALA A 278 -9.49 2.97 -21.59
C ALA A 278 -11.01 2.71 -21.63
N HIS A 279 -11.70 3.12 -22.69
CA HIS A 279 -13.14 2.86 -22.84
C HIS A 279 -13.46 1.36 -22.96
N ARG A 280 -12.60 0.59 -23.63
CA ARG A 280 -12.76 -0.87 -23.71
C ARG A 280 -12.50 -1.52 -22.36
N GLN A 281 -11.43 -1.11 -21.69
CA GLN A 281 -11.12 -1.59 -20.34
C GLN A 281 -12.27 -1.30 -19.38
N PHE A 282 -12.80 -0.08 -19.39
CA PHE A 282 -13.94 0.32 -18.57
C PHE A 282 -15.20 -0.51 -18.88
N ALA A 283 -15.49 -0.76 -20.16
CA ALA A 283 -16.61 -1.63 -20.55
C ALA A 283 -16.43 -3.07 -20.05
N ARG A 284 -15.20 -3.60 -20.02
CA ARG A 284 -14.88 -4.91 -19.44
C ARG A 284 -15.02 -4.90 -17.92
N GLN A 285 -14.55 -3.84 -17.25
CA GLN A 285 -14.68 -3.66 -15.80
C GLN A 285 -16.14 -3.62 -15.34
N LEU A 286 -17.09 -3.23 -16.20
CA LEU A 286 -18.51 -3.29 -15.87
C LEU A 286 -19.00 -4.71 -15.53
N LEU A 287 -18.31 -5.75 -16.02
CA LEU A 287 -18.56 -7.16 -15.65
C LEU A 287 -18.25 -7.47 -14.18
N MET A 288 -17.57 -6.57 -13.46
CA MET A 288 -17.44 -6.65 -12.01
C MET A 288 -18.81 -6.62 -11.31
N ILE A 289 -19.78 -5.86 -11.84
CA ILE A 289 -21.14 -5.76 -11.25
C ILE A 289 -21.84 -7.12 -11.25
N PRO A 290 -22.04 -7.80 -12.40
CA PRO A 290 -22.66 -9.13 -12.39
C PRO A 290 -21.84 -10.14 -11.58
N PHE A 291 -20.50 -10.10 -11.63
CA PHE A 291 -19.66 -10.93 -10.77
C PHE A 291 -19.98 -10.71 -9.28
N ALA A 292 -19.99 -9.46 -8.81
CA ALA A 292 -20.29 -9.11 -7.43
C ALA A 292 -21.70 -9.57 -7.03
N THR A 293 -22.69 -9.46 -7.92
CA THR A 293 -24.05 -9.96 -7.65
C THR A 293 -24.08 -11.48 -7.52
N VAL A 294 -23.39 -12.23 -8.38
CA VAL A 294 -23.32 -13.70 -8.30
C VAL A 294 -22.60 -14.14 -7.04
N ALA A 295 -21.46 -13.52 -6.73
CA ALA A 295 -20.73 -13.78 -5.49
C ALA A 295 -21.59 -13.52 -4.26
N SER A 296 -22.35 -12.41 -4.26
CA SER A 296 -23.26 -12.06 -3.17
C SER A 296 -24.41 -13.03 -3.02
N LEU A 297 -24.99 -13.51 -4.11
CA LEU A 297 -26.06 -14.51 -4.06
C LEU A 297 -25.52 -15.87 -3.59
N ALA A 298 -24.36 -16.31 -4.10
CA ALA A 298 -23.77 -17.59 -3.75
C ALA A 298 -23.34 -17.65 -2.28
N LEU A 299 -22.53 -16.69 -1.83
CA LEU A 299 -22.05 -16.64 -0.45
C LEU A 299 -23.17 -16.23 0.52
N GLY A 300 -24.01 -15.27 0.12
CA GLY A 300 -25.13 -14.82 0.94
C GLY A 300 -26.17 -15.91 1.18
N SER A 301 -26.52 -16.70 0.16
CA SER A 301 -27.43 -17.84 0.34
C SER A 301 -26.83 -18.92 1.24
N LEU A 302 -25.54 -19.24 1.10
CA LEU A 302 -24.85 -20.18 2.00
C LEU A 302 -24.95 -19.71 3.46
N ILE A 303 -24.64 -18.44 3.71
CA ILE A 303 -24.67 -17.86 5.06
C ILE A 303 -26.09 -17.85 5.62
N ILE A 304 -27.08 -17.41 4.84
CA ILE A 304 -28.50 -17.38 5.26
C ILE A 304 -29.01 -18.80 5.57
N LEU A 305 -28.67 -19.79 4.75
CA LEU A 305 -29.07 -21.18 4.98
C LEU A 305 -28.42 -21.76 6.24
N SER A 306 -27.12 -21.51 6.45
CA SER A 306 -26.43 -21.96 7.66
C SER A 306 -27.00 -21.29 8.91
N PHE A 307 -27.23 -19.97 8.86
CA PHE A 307 -27.83 -19.22 9.95
C PHE A 307 -29.26 -19.67 10.28
N ALA A 308 -30.08 -19.95 9.26
CA ALA A 308 -31.43 -20.50 9.44
C ALA A 308 -31.39 -21.90 10.09
N LEU A 309 -30.45 -22.75 9.69
CA LEU A 309 -30.25 -24.07 10.29
C LEU A 309 -29.78 -23.96 11.75
N GLU A 310 -28.87 -23.02 12.05
CA GLU A 310 -28.41 -22.72 13.40
C GLU A 310 -29.55 -22.31 14.32
N ILE A 311 -30.43 -21.40 13.87
CA ILE A 311 -31.63 -20.99 14.62
C ILE A 311 -32.56 -22.19 14.82
N LEU A 312 -32.76 -23.02 13.81
CA LEU A 312 -33.64 -24.19 13.91
C LEU A 312 -33.13 -25.20 14.96
N VAL A 313 -31.84 -25.47 14.98
CA VAL A 313 -31.26 -26.42 15.96
C VAL A 313 -31.23 -25.83 17.37
N SER A 314 -30.86 -24.57 17.51
CA SER A 314 -30.73 -23.92 18.83
C SER A 314 -32.07 -23.61 19.50
N GLU A 315 -33.04 -23.08 18.74
CA GLU A 315 -34.31 -22.59 19.30
C GLU A 315 -35.45 -23.61 19.21
N VAL A 316 -35.52 -24.35 18.10
CA VAL A 316 -36.68 -25.20 17.79
C VAL A 316 -36.45 -26.65 18.24
N TYR A 317 -35.22 -27.19 18.11
CA TYR A 317 -34.93 -28.57 18.43
C TYR A 317 -34.66 -28.81 19.94
N ASN A 318 -35.41 -29.75 20.55
CA ASN A 318 -35.24 -30.21 21.93
C ASN A 318 -35.06 -31.74 22.04
N GLY A 319 -34.64 -32.39 20.96
CA GLY A 319 -34.40 -33.83 20.94
C GLY A 319 -33.08 -34.25 21.61
N PRO A 320 -32.79 -35.56 21.67
CA PRO A 320 -31.52 -36.06 22.16
C PRO A 320 -30.36 -35.55 21.29
N MET A 321 -29.16 -35.43 21.89
CA MET A 321 -27.94 -34.97 21.20
C MET A 321 -27.93 -33.51 20.71
N LYS A 322 -28.83 -32.64 21.20
CA LYS A 322 -28.86 -31.21 20.86
C LYS A 322 -27.47 -30.55 20.88
N ALA A 323 -26.68 -30.79 21.94
CA ALA A 323 -25.33 -30.25 22.08
C ALA A 323 -24.37 -30.62 20.93
N TYR A 324 -24.54 -31.78 20.29
CA TYR A 324 -23.75 -32.16 19.12
C TYR A 324 -24.35 -31.64 17.81
N LEU A 325 -25.69 -31.61 17.70
CA LEU A 325 -26.37 -31.06 16.53
C LEU A 325 -26.12 -29.56 16.36
N GLU A 326 -25.88 -28.81 17.44
CA GLU A 326 -25.56 -27.38 17.39
C GLU A 326 -24.29 -27.08 16.58
N PHE A 327 -23.36 -28.02 16.43
CA PHE A 327 -22.17 -27.87 15.59
C PHE A 327 -22.42 -28.15 14.10
N LEU A 328 -23.56 -28.76 13.74
CA LEU A 328 -23.85 -29.17 12.36
C LEU A 328 -23.84 -28.01 11.36
N PRO A 329 -24.50 -26.86 11.60
CA PRO A 329 -24.46 -25.73 10.67
C PRO A 329 -23.04 -25.21 10.46
N THR A 330 -22.26 -25.11 11.55
CA THR A 330 -20.87 -24.65 11.51
C THR A 330 -19.99 -25.59 10.68
N VAL A 331 -20.16 -26.91 10.82
CA VAL A 331 -19.43 -27.91 10.03
C VAL A 331 -19.80 -27.82 8.55
N LEU A 332 -21.10 -27.75 8.23
CA LEU A 332 -21.55 -27.62 6.84
C LEU A 332 -21.06 -26.33 6.18
N PHE A 333 -21.09 -25.23 6.92
CA PHE A 333 -20.56 -23.94 6.47
C PHE A 333 -19.06 -24.02 6.23
N SER A 334 -18.29 -24.55 7.19
CA SER A 334 -16.83 -24.64 7.12
C SER A 334 -16.32 -25.52 5.97
N LEU A 335 -17.07 -26.57 5.59
CA LEU A 335 -16.74 -27.42 4.44
C LEU A 335 -17.14 -26.78 3.10
N SER A 336 -18.27 -26.08 3.07
CA SER A 336 -18.82 -25.52 1.84
C SER A 336 -18.15 -24.20 1.45
N LEU A 337 -17.79 -23.36 2.43
CA LEU A 337 -17.25 -22.03 2.20
C LEU A 337 -15.98 -22.05 1.33
N PRO A 338 -14.92 -22.84 1.63
CA PRO A 338 -13.71 -22.89 0.81
C PRO A 338 -13.98 -23.34 -0.63
N SER A 339 -14.93 -24.23 -0.83
CA SER A 339 -15.27 -24.73 -2.17
C SER A 339 -15.91 -23.63 -3.03
N ILE A 340 -16.84 -22.85 -2.45
CA ILE A 340 -17.47 -21.73 -3.14
C ILE A 340 -16.47 -20.59 -3.38
N THR A 341 -15.68 -20.22 -2.37
CA THR A 341 -14.68 -19.15 -2.51
C THR A 341 -13.59 -19.49 -3.51
N ASN A 342 -13.13 -20.75 -3.58
CA ASN A 342 -12.17 -21.20 -4.59
C ASN A 342 -12.71 -21.06 -6.02
N VAL A 343 -13.96 -21.49 -6.24
CA VAL A 343 -14.63 -21.34 -7.55
C VAL A 343 -14.78 -19.86 -7.93
N LEU A 344 -15.25 -19.02 -7.00
CA LEU A 344 -15.42 -17.58 -7.25
C LEU A 344 -14.08 -16.87 -7.47
N THR A 345 -13.02 -17.27 -6.77
CA THR A 345 -11.66 -16.73 -6.94
C THR A 345 -11.10 -17.07 -8.31
N GLU A 346 -11.32 -18.29 -8.80
CA GLU A 346 -10.95 -18.69 -10.16
C GLU A 346 -11.70 -17.85 -11.21
N PHE A 347 -13.00 -17.60 -11.02
CA PHE A 347 -13.75 -16.69 -11.87
C PHE A 347 -13.23 -15.25 -11.80
N ALA A 348 -12.86 -14.77 -10.60
CA ALA A 348 -12.29 -13.44 -10.41
C ALA A 348 -10.94 -13.28 -11.13
N LYS A 349 -10.07 -14.30 -11.09
CA LYS A 349 -8.80 -14.34 -11.85
C LYS A 349 -9.06 -14.23 -13.35
N ARG A 350 -9.91 -15.10 -13.90
CA ARG A 350 -10.27 -15.08 -15.33
C ARG A 350 -10.87 -13.74 -15.78
N LEU A 351 -11.69 -13.12 -14.94
CA LEU A 351 -12.25 -11.81 -15.21
C LEU A 351 -11.17 -10.72 -15.21
N THR A 352 -10.21 -10.79 -14.29
CA THR A 352 -9.11 -9.83 -14.19
C THR A 352 -8.12 -9.98 -15.36
N ASP A 353 -7.89 -11.20 -15.84
CA ASP A 353 -7.15 -11.47 -17.08
C ASP A 353 -7.86 -10.86 -18.29
N TYR A 354 -9.19 -11.00 -18.36
CA TYR A 354 -9.99 -10.39 -19.42
C TYR A 354 -9.94 -8.86 -19.39
N GLU A 355 -9.87 -8.23 -18.22
CA GLU A 355 -9.72 -6.78 -18.04
C GLU A 355 -8.37 -6.24 -18.57
N ASN A 356 -7.35 -7.09 -18.73
CA ASN A 356 -6.07 -6.79 -19.38
C ASN A 356 -5.32 -5.58 -18.80
N TYR A 357 -4.90 -5.67 -17.54
CA TYR A 357 -4.11 -4.62 -16.87
C TYR A 357 -2.65 -4.56 -17.33
N ARG A 358 -2.11 -3.35 -17.42
CA ARG A 358 -0.76 -3.07 -17.91
C ARG A 358 0.33 -3.58 -16.97
N THR A 359 0.22 -3.26 -15.68
CA THR A 359 1.25 -3.53 -14.65
C THR A 359 0.77 -4.58 -13.67
N GLN A 360 1.70 -5.29 -13.02
CA GLN A 360 1.37 -6.29 -12.00
C GLN A 360 0.56 -5.69 -10.85
N ASP A 361 0.93 -4.52 -10.34
CA ASP A 361 0.17 -3.95 -9.22
C ASP A 361 -1.26 -3.59 -9.60
N GLN A 362 -1.52 -3.01 -10.77
CA GLN A 362 -2.90 -2.76 -11.21
C GLN A 362 -3.72 -4.05 -11.33
N TYR A 363 -3.10 -5.14 -11.76
CA TYR A 363 -3.73 -6.44 -11.80
C TYR A 363 -4.05 -6.93 -10.39
N ASP A 364 -3.07 -6.90 -9.48
CA ASP A 364 -3.24 -7.31 -8.08
C ASP A 364 -4.31 -6.46 -7.39
N LEU A 365 -4.26 -5.13 -7.54
CA LEU A 365 -5.26 -4.19 -7.01
C LEU A 365 -6.68 -4.53 -7.48
N ALA A 366 -6.84 -4.85 -8.77
CA ALA A 366 -8.15 -5.20 -9.33
C ALA A 366 -8.62 -6.60 -8.90
N GLN A 367 -7.70 -7.53 -8.67
CA GLN A 367 -8.00 -8.85 -8.10
C GLN A 367 -8.42 -8.71 -6.64
N THR A 368 -7.68 -7.96 -5.83
CA THR A 368 -7.99 -7.65 -4.43
C THR A 368 -9.34 -6.93 -4.30
N ALA A 369 -9.69 -6.02 -5.23
CA ALA A 369 -11.02 -5.39 -5.22
C ALA A 369 -12.16 -6.39 -5.43
N LYS A 370 -11.95 -7.44 -6.23
CA LYS A 370 -12.94 -8.52 -6.44
C LYS A 370 -13.02 -9.46 -5.25
N THR A 371 -11.88 -9.82 -4.64
CA THR A 371 -11.87 -10.65 -3.42
C THR A 371 -12.44 -9.91 -2.22
N PHE A 372 -12.23 -8.59 -2.12
CA PHE A 372 -12.79 -7.75 -1.07
C PHE A 372 -14.32 -7.88 -0.95
N VAL A 373 -15.05 -7.97 -2.07
CA VAL A 373 -16.52 -8.19 -2.04
C VAL A 373 -16.87 -9.52 -1.36
N MET A 374 -16.11 -10.58 -1.65
CA MET A 374 -16.32 -11.89 -1.03
C MET A 374 -16.03 -11.83 0.47
N HIS A 375 -14.87 -11.27 0.85
CA HIS A 375 -14.47 -11.12 2.25
C HIS A 375 -15.46 -10.25 3.04
N PHE A 376 -15.96 -9.17 2.45
CA PHE A 376 -16.96 -8.31 3.09
C PHE A 376 -18.22 -9.11 3.44
N ILE A 377 -18.69 -9.95 2.51
CA ILE A 377 -19.90 -10.76 2.71
C ILE A 377 -19.66 -11.83 3.77
N THR A 378 -18.55 -12.54 3.70
CA THR A 378 -18.25 -13.61 4.67
C THR A 378 -17.95 -13.08 6.06
N ALA A 379 -17.35 -11.89 6.18
CA ALA A 379 -16.99 -11.29 7.46
C ALA A 379 -18.18 -10.59 8.15
N PHE A 380 -19.01 -9.85 7.41
CA PHE A 380 -20.02 -8.98 8.03
C PHE A 380 -21.44 -9.49 7.90
N LEU A 381 -21.78 -10.29 6.88
CA LEU A 381 -23.16 -10.73 6.68
C LEU A 381 -23.74 -11.53 7.86
N PRO A 382 -23.02 -12.46 8.52
CA PRO A 382 -23.55 -13.16 9.70
C PRO A 382 -24.03 -12.19 10.78
N THR A 383 -23.19 -11.21 11.14
CA THR A 383 -23.52 -10.22 12.16
C THR A 383 -24.59 -9.23 11.70
N LEU A 384 -24.63 -8.88 10.41
CA LEU A 384 -25.73 -8.09 9.83
C LEU A 384 -27.07 -8.82 9.94
N LEU A 385 -27.09 -10.15 9.71
CA LEU A 385 -28.30 -10.97 9.87
C LEU A 385 -28.73 -11.02 11.33
N THR A 386 -27.81 -11.20 12.27
CA THR A 386 -28.12 -11.12 13.70
C THR A 386 -28.68 -9.74 14.07
N ALA A 387 -28.00 -8.68 13.64
CA ALA A 387 -28.29 -7.30 14.00
C ALA A 387 -29.64 -6.80 13.47
N PHE A 388 -29.94 -7.07 12.20
CA PHE A 388 -31.06 -6.46 11.48
C PHE A 388 -32.20 -7.41 11.15
N VAL A 389 -31.98 -8.72 11.19
CA VAL A 389 -33.00 -9.73 10.83
C VAL A 389 -33.46 -10.50 12.07
N TYR A 390 -32.54 -11.20 12.75
CA TYR A 390 -32.92 -12.10 13.85
C TYR A 390 -33.39 -11.37 15.10
N VAL A 391 -32.63 -10.43 15.65
CA VAL A 391 -33.06 -9.77 16.90
C VAL A 391 -34.34 -8.92 16.70
N PRO A 392 -34.46 -8.07 15.65
CA PRO A 392 -35.65 -7.24 15.49
C PRO A 392 -36.89 -7.99 15.02
N PHE A 393 -36.75 -9.04 14.20
CA PHE A 393 -37.86 -9.71 13.53
C PHE A 393 -37.96 -11.22 13.80
N GLY A 394 -37.14 -11.76 14.71
CA GLY A 394 -37.06 -13.20 15.00
C GLY A 394 -38.39 -13.84 15.36
N SER A 395 -39.25 -13.16 16.13
CA SER A 395 -40.59 -13.66 16.50
C SER A 395 -41.50 -13.88 15.29
N LYS A 396 -41.29 -13.12 14.21
CA LYS A 396 -42.02 -13.30 12.95
C LYS A 396 -41.39 -14.36 12.06
N ILE A 397 -40.06 -14.51 12.10
CA ILE A 397 -39.30 -15.39 11.19
C ILE A 397 -39.27 -16.83 11.69
N VAL A 398 -39.05 -17.05 12.99
CA VAL A 398 -38.92 -18.39 13.59
C VAL A 398 -40.13 -19.29 13.28
N PRO A 399 -41.40 -18.82 13.29
CA PRO A 399 -42.54 -19.64 12.89
C PRO A 399 -42.52 -20.09 11.41
N TYR A 400 -41.90 -19.34 10.50
CA TYR A 400 -41.76 -19.75 9.09
C TYR A 400 -40.61 -20.75 8.88
N LEU A 401 -39.60 -20.74 9.77
CA LEU A 401 -38.54 -21.75 9.76
C LEU A 401 -39.04 -23.12 10.26
N ASP A 402 -40.19 -23.15 10.93
CA ASP A 402 -40.90 -24.36 11.35
C ASP A 402 -41.57 -25.10 10.16
N THR A 403 -41.23 -24.80 8.90
CA THR A 403 -41.77 -25.53 7.72
C THR A 403 -41.45 -27.04 7.74
N LEU A 404 -40.39 -27.46 8.43
CA LEU A 404 -40.07 -28.87 8.69
C LEU A 404 -41.13 -29.60 9.54
N ARG A 405 -41.95 -28.86 10.30
CA ARG A 405 -43.15 -29.37 10.98
C ARG A 405 -44.28 -29.71 10.01
N SER A 406 -44.43 -28.94 8.93
CA SER A 406 -45.44 -29.22 7.89
C SER A 406 -45.12 -30.48 7.06
N TYR A 407 -43.85 -30.88 6.99
CA TYR A 407 -43.41 -32.10 6.30
C TYR A 407 -43.27 -33.34 7.21
N GLY A 408 -43.56 -33.21 8.52
CA GLY A 408 -43.62 -34.35 9.45
C GLY A 408 -42.29 -35.05 9.76
N LEU A 409 -41.14 -34.45 9.39
CA LEU A 409 -39.81 -35.07 9.56
C LEU A 409 -39.31 -35.04 11.02
N LEU A 410 -39.81 -34.10 11.83
CA LEU A 410 -39.45 -33.93 13.25
C LEU A 410 -40.70 -34.15 14.13
N SER A 411 -41.02 -35.41 14.44
CA SER A 411 -42.18 -35.81 15.26
C SER A 411 -41.99 -35.65 16.79
N ALA A 412 -41.09 -34.80 17.29
CA ALA A 412 -40.72 -34.86 18.72
C ALA A 412 -40.67 -33.50 19.44
N ASN A 413 -41.62 -33.33 20.36
CA ASN A 413 -41.56 -32.57 21.62
C ASN A 413 -41.05 -31.13 21.56
N ILE A 414 -41.95 -30.16 21.37
CA ILE A 414 -41.62 -28.74 21.53
C ILE A 414 -42.78 -28.01 22.24
N ALA A 415 -42.48 -27.46 23.41
CA ALA A 415 -43.21 -26.30 23.94
C ALA A 415 -42.24 -25.49 24.82
N ARG A 416 -41.70 -24.41 24.24
CA ARG A 416 -41.38 -23.19 24.98
C ARG A 416 -41.91 -22.00 24.19
N GLU A 417 -42.37 -20.99 24.91
CA GLU A 417 -42.61 -19.67 24.33
C GLU A 417 -41.31 -19.19 23.69
N ILE A 418 -41.35 -18.82 22.40
CA ILE A 418 -40.18 -18.38 21.64
C ILE A 418 -39.71 -17.06 22.25
N HIS A 419 -38.64 -17.10 23.06
CA HIS A 419 -38.01 -15.92 23.62
C HIS A 419 -36.80 -15.56 22.77
N ILE A 420 -36.87 -14.42 22.06
CA ILE A 420 -35.73 -13.94 21.25
C ILE A 420 -34.64 -13.47 22.21
N ASP A 421 -33.45 -14.06 22.12
CA ASP A 421 -32.30 -13.57 22.88
C ASP A 421 -31.78 -12.25 22.27
N THR A 422 -32.12 -11.15 22.93
CA THR A 422 -31.65 -9.80 22.56
C THR A 422 -30.14 -9.60 22.79
N SER A 423 -29.49 -10.47 23.56
CA SER A 423 -28.06 -10.39 23.84
C SER A 423 -27.18 -11.04 22.77
N ARG A 424 -27.78 -11.78 21.81
CA ARG A 424 -27.04 -12.51 20.76
C ARG A 424 -26.10 -11.63 19.95
N LEU A 425 -26.54 -10.43 19.56
CA LEU A 425 -25.68 -9.47 18.85
C LEU A 425 -24.45 -9.08 19.70
N GLN A 426 -24.66 -8.83 20.99
CA GLN A 426 -23.55 -8.47 21.89
C GLN A 426 -22.57 -9.64 22.06
N GLN A 427 -23.08 -10.87 22.22
CA GLN A 427 -22.26 -12.08 22.33
C GLN A 427 -21.44 -12.33 21.06
N GLU A 428 -22.03 -12.12 19.87
CA GLU A 428 -21.33 -12.27 18.59
C GLU A 428 -20.22 -11.23 18.43
N VAL A 429 -20.48 -9.98 18.79
CA VAL A 429 -19.46 -8.92 18.77
C VAL A 429 -18.33 -9.20 19.77
N ILE A 430 -18.64 -9.75 20.95
CA ILE A 430 -17.62 -10.21 21.91
C ILE A 430 -16.79 -11.36 21.32
N TYR A 431 -17.43 -12.33 20.66
CA TYR A 431 -16.74 -13.42 19.97
C TYR A 431 -15.78 -12.89 18.91
N LEU A 432 -16.22 -11.98 18.04
CA LEU A 432 -15.39 -11.40 16.97
C LEU A 432 -14.20 -10.58 17.51
N SER A 433 -14.37 -9.89 18.63
CA SER A 433 -13.36 -8.98 19.18
C SER A 433 -12.41 -9.60 20.20
N ALA A 434 -12.75 -10.75 20.77
CA ALA A 434 -11.90 -11.45 21.73
C ALA A 434 -11.54 -12.88 21.27
N THR A 435 -12.55 -13.75 21.11
CA THR A 435 -12.32 -15.17 20.84
C THR A 435 -11.72 -15.39 19.45
N ALA A 436 -12.28 -14.77 18.42
CA ALA A 436 -11.79 -14.89 17.05
C ALA A 436 -10.35 -14.36 16.91
N GLN A 437 -10.03 -13.25 17.58
CA GLN A 437 -8.67 -12.69 17.57
C GLN A 437 -7.64 -13.66 18.18
N ILE A 438 -7.99 -14.35 19.27
CA ILE A 438 -7.12 -15.37 19.87
C ILE A 438 -6.95 -16.59 18.95
N LEU A 439 -8.02 -16.99 18.27
CA LEU A 439 -7.98 -18.10 17.31
C LEU A 439 -7.13 -17.75 16.08
N ASN A 440 -7.31 -16.55 15.51
CA ASN A 440 -6.51 -16.04 14.39
C ASN A 440 -5.03 -16.02 14.75
N PHE A 441 -4.66 -15.46 15.91
CA PHE A 441 -3.27 -15.49 16.40
C PHE A 441 -2.70 -16.92 16.50
N GLY A 442 -3.54 -17.88 16.92
CA GLY A 442 -3.16 -19.30 16.96
C GLY A 442 -2.96 -19.91 15.56
N GLU A 443 -3.84 -19.59 14.62
CA GLU A 443 -3.76 -20.02 13.22
C GLU A 443 -2.58 -19.40 12.49
N GLU A 444 -2.22 -18.16 12.81
CA GLU A 444 -1.17 -17.43 12.12
C GLU A 444 0.23 -17.72 12.65
N ILE A 445 0.41 -17.86 13.97
CA ILE A 445 1.76 -18.03 14.54
C ILE A 445 2.00 -19.47 15.00
N VAL A 446 1.03 -20.06 15.70
CA VAL A 446 1.24 -21.36 16.36
C VAL A 446 1.16 -22.49 15.34
N LEU A 447 0.14 -22.47 14.46
CA LEU A 447 -0.08 -23.54 13.50
C LEU A 447 1.09 -23.68 12.50
N PRO A 448 1.61 -22.61 11.87
CA PRO A 448 2.67 -22.76 10.88
C PRO A 448 4.00 -23.16 11.51
N TYR A 449 4.32 -22.63 12.68
CA TYR A 449 5.49 -23.06 13.45
C TYR A 449 5.45 -24.55 13.79
N VAL A 450 4.29 -25.07 14.21
CA VAL A 450 4.09 -26.50 14.48
C VAL A 450 4.18 -27.31 13.18
N LYS A 451 3.52 -26.85 12.10
CA LYS A 451 3.57 -27.47 10.76
C LYS A 451 5.02 -27.60 10.30
N GLN A 452 5.79 -26.52 10.35
CA GLN A 452 7.19 -26.47 9.94
C GLN A 452 8.05 -27.43 10.77
N THR A 453 7.94 -27.38 12.10
CA THR A 453 8.70 -28.26 13.00
C THR A 453 8.42 -29.75 12.74
N LEU A 454 7.14 -30.10 12.53
CA LEU A 454 6.74 -31.46 12.19
C LEU A 454 7.24 -31.87 10.79
N MET A 455 7.19 -30.96 9.82
CA MET A 455 7.65 -31.18 8.45
C MET A 455 9.16 -31.46 8.42
N HIS A 456 9.98 -30.66 9.11
CA HIS A 456 11.43 -30.89 9.22
C HIS A 456 11.72 -32.27 9.83
N LYS A 457 11.09 -32.58 10.97
CA LYS A 457 11.31 -33.85 11.65
C LYS A 457 10.87 -35.05 10.82
N TRP A 458 9.79 -34.91 10.04
CA TRP A 458 9.33 -35.94 9.12
C TRP A 458 10.29 -36.11 7.93
N ARG A 459 10.83 -35.01 7.40
CA ARG A 459 11.81 -35.02 6.30
C ARG A 459 13.14 -35.65 6.72
N ASP A 460 13.69 -35.27 7.87
CA ASP A 460 14.90 -35.88 8.44
C ASP A 460 14.73 -37.39 8.63
N TRP A 461 13.55 -37.82 9.10
CA TRP A 461 13.23 -39.24 9.25
C TRP A 461 13.17 -39.98 7.90
N ARG A 462 12.65 -39.33 6.85
CA ARG A 462 12.55 -39.90 5.50
C ARG A 462 13.91 -39.96 4.81
N GLU A 463 14.70 -38.90 4.89
CA GLU A 463 16.03 -38.81 4.27
C GLU A 463 17.04 -39.74 4.93
N GLY A 464 16.97 -39.92 6.26
CA GLY A 464 17.77 -40.92 6.97
C GLY A 464 17.52 -42.36 6.47
N ARG A 465 16.33 -42.63 5.92
CA ARG A 465 15.97 -43.93 5.35
C ARG A 465 16.45 -44.10 3.90
N ASP A 466 16.36 -43.06 3.08
CA ASP A 466 16.78 -43.10 1.66
C ASP A 466 18.30 -43.01 1.48
N SER A 467 19.03 -42.41 2.44
CA SER A 467 20.51 -42.38 2.48
C SER A 467 21.16 -43.77 2.60
N SER A 468 20.38 -44.79 2.97
CA SER A 468 20.83 -46.18 3.12
C SER A 468 20.84 -46.98 1.81
N ARG A 469 20.36 -46.39 0.69
CA ARG A 469 20.37 -47.04 -0.63
C ARG A 469 21.64 -46.66 -1.40
N PRO A 470 22.40 -47.64 -1.94
CA PRO A 470 23.59 -47.33 -2.74
C PRO A 470 23.18 -46.59 -4.02
N ARG A 471 23.68 -45.35 -4.17
CA ARG A 471 23.47 -44.51 -5.36
C ARG A 471 24.44 -44.95 -6.45
N GLY A 472 23.96 -45.09 -7.69
CA GLY A 472 24.73 -45.57 -8.85
C GLY A 472 25.29 -44.48 -9.75
N TYR A 473 25.67 -43.31 -9.20
CA TYR A 473 26.14 -42.16 -9.97
C TYR A 473 27.67 -42.09 -10.08
N SER A 474 28.18 -41.17 -10.91
CA SER A 474 29.61 -40.92 -11.02
C SER A 474 30.15 -40.20 -9.77
N GLN A 475 31.42 -40.41 -9.41
CA GLN A 475 32.05 -39.75 -8.24
C GLN A 475 31.90 -38.22 -8.24
N ARG A 476 31.89 -37.56 -9.41
CA ARG A 476 31.67 -36.11 -9.52
C ARG A 476 30.22 -35.71 -9.21
N THR A 477 29.26 -36.55 -9.57
CA THR A 477 27.83 -36.32 -9.27
C THR A 477 27.58 -36.52 -7.78
N ASP A 478 28.20 -37.52 -7.16
CA ASP A 478 28.08 -37.74 -5.72
C ASP A 478 28.66 -36.58 -4.90
N GLN A 479 29.76 -35.97 -5.36
CA GLN A 479 30.32 -34.76 -4.74
C GLN A 479 29.40 -33.54 -4.84
N LEU A 480 28.53 -33.45 -5.84
CA LEU A 480 27.55 -32.36 -5.97
C LEU A 480 26.26 -32.60 -5.18
N LEU A 481 26.04 -33.84 -4.73
CA LEU A 481 24.88 -34.27 -3.93
C LEU A 481 25.17 -34.30 -2.43
N VAL A 482 26.44 -34.12 -2.04
CA VAL A 482 26.86 -34.02 -0.65
C VAL A 482 27.29 -32.60 -0.41
N ASP A 483 26.56 -31.90 0.46
CA ASP A 483 26.92 -30.54 0.84
C ASP A 483 28.28 -30.52 1.55
N ALA A 484 29.14 -29.57 1.19
CA ALA A 484 30.38 -29.37 1.92
C ALA A 484 30.07 -28.90 3.36
N PRO A 485 30.86 -29.31 4.37
CA PRO A 485 30.55 -29.00 5.77
C PRO A 485 30.50 -27.49 6.08
N GLU A 486 31.18 -26.67 5.26
CA GLU A 486 31.18 -25.21 5.39
C GLU A 486 29.89 -24.55 4.85
N GLU A 487 29.24 -25.14 3.84
CA GLU A 487 28.01 -24.60 3.23
C GLU A 487 26.74 -25.34 3.64
N ALA A 488 26.84 -26.47 4.35
CA ALA A 488 25.70 -27.32 4.72
C ALA A 488 24.62 -26.57 5.52
N GLY A 489 25.01 -25.77 6.52
CA GLY A 489 24.06 -24.96 7.31
C GLY A 489 23.36 -23.89 6.46
N PHE A 490 24.10 -23.26 5.54
CA PHE A 490 23.56 -22.30 4.59
C PHE A 490 22.57 -22.95 3.61
N LEU A 491 22.94 -24.08 3.01
CA LEU A 491 22.09 -24.76 2.04
C LEU A 491 20.84 -25.35 2.68
N SER A 492 20.93 -25.89 3.91
CA SER A 492 19.74 -26.29 4.67
C SER A 492 18.79 -25.11 4.83
N ARG A 493 19.31 -23.96 5.29
CA ARG A 493 18.52 -22.74 5.45
C ARG A 493 17.88 -22.28 4.14
N VAL A 494 18.65 -22.19 3.05
CA VAL A 494 18.15 -21.72 1.76
C VAL A 494 17.03 -22.63 1.24
N ARG A 495 17.18 -23.95 1.40
CA ARG A 495 16.13 -24.89 1.00
C ARG A 495 14.86 -24.71 1.84
N ASP A 496 15.01 -24.51 3.15
CA ASP A 496 13.89 -24.27 4.05
C ASP A 496 13.20 -22.92 3.78
N GLU A 497 13.97 -21.87 3.44
CA GLU A 497 13.44 -20.56 3.05
C GLU A 497 12.72 -20.60 1.70
N ILE A 498 13.12 -21.47 0.77
CA ILE A 498 12.45 -21.63 -0.54
C ILE A 498 11.14 -22.42 -0.43
N ASP A 499 11.09 -23.40 0.48
CA ASP A 499 9.88 -24.19 0.73
C ASP A 499 8.83 -23.43 1.58
N ALA A 500 9.22 -22.31 2.19
CA ALA A 500 8.33 -21.43 2.92
C ALA A 500 7.24 -20.81 2.03
N ASP A 501 6.13 -20.41 2.64
CA ASP A 501 5.01 -19.78 1.93
C ASP A 501 5.36 -18.33 1.49
N GLU A 502 4.77 -17.86 0.38
CA GLU A 502 4.95 -16.48 -0.13
C GLU A 502 4.24 -15.47 0.80
N TYR A 503 4.92 -14.38 1.15
CA TYR A 503 4.31 -13.34 2.00
C TYR A 503 3.42 -12.38 1.20
N ASP A 504 2.09 -12.42 1.44
CA ASP A 504 1.13 -11.48 0.85
C ASP A 504 0.70 -10.37 1.82
N VAL A 505 1.31 -9.19 1.64
CA VAL A 505 0.98 -7.96 2.39
C VAL A 505 -0.51 -7.59 2.28
N HIS A 506 -1.18 -7.96 1.18
CA HIS A 506 -2.58 -7.59 0.98
C HIS A 506 -3.52 -8.32 1.92
N GLU A 507 -3.23 -9.57 2.28
CA GLU A 507 -4.04 -10.34 3.22
C GLU A 507 -3.98 -9.72 4.62
N ASP A 508 -2.78 -9.38 5.10
CA ASP A 508 -2.59 -8.71 6.40
C ASP A 508 -3.28 -7.32 6.44
N ILE A 509 -3.22 -6.54 5.34
CA ILE A 509 -3.97 -5.26 5.23
C ILE A 509 -5.49 -5.52 5.28
N LEU A 510 -5.97 -6.56 4.62
CA LEU A 510 -7.39 -6.91 4.59
C LEU A 510 -7.90 -7.33 5.97
N GLU A 511 -7.11 -8.08 6.74
CA GLU A 511 -7.44 -8.44 8.13
C GLU A 511 -7.66 -7.19 8.99
N MET A 512 -6.74 -6.23 8.93
CA MET A 512 -6.88 -4.95 9.64
C MET A 512 -8.09 -4.13 9.14
N CYS A 513 -8.40 -4.19 7.84
CA CYS A 513 -9.57 -3.55 7.26
C CYS A 513 -10.88 -4.16 7.77
N VAL A 514 -10.94 -5.49 7.87
CA VAL A 514 -12.08 -6.22 8.43
C VAL A 514 -12.26 -5.89 9.92
N GLN A 515 -11.16 -5.85 10.69
CA GLN A 515 -11.18 -5.46 12.09
C GLN A 515 -11.72 -4.03 12.29
N PHE A 516 -11.27 -3.07 11.46
CA PHE A 516 -11.83 -1.70 11.45
C PHE A 516 -13.33 -1.71 11.13
N GLY A 517 -13.75 -2.49 10.13
CA GLY A 517 -15.16 -2.64 9.77
C GLY A 517 -16.01 -3.16 10.91
N SER A 518 -15.55 -4.18 11.63
CA SER A 518 -16.24 -4.73 12.80
C SER A 518 -16.44 -3.69 13.90
N LEU A 519 -15.45 -2.84 14.16
CA LEU A 519 -15.57 -1.73 15.10
C LEU A 519 -16.55 -0.65 14.59
N ALA A 520 -16.44 -0.26 13.32
CA ALA A 520 -17.24 0.81 12.73
C ALA A 520 -18.72 0.44 12.56
N LEU A 521 -19.02 -0.82 12.23
CA LEU A 521 -20.38 -1.32 11.99
C LEU A 521 -21.10 -1.74 13.26
N PHE A 522 -20.39 -2.37 14.20
CA PHE A 522 -21.00 -3.09 15.33
C PHE A 522 -20.44 -2.69 16.71
N GLY A 523 -19.41 -1.85 16.78
CA GLY A 523 -18.72 -1.50 18.03
C GLY A 523 -19.61 -0.88 19.12
N VAL A 524 -20.77 -0.32 18.75
CA VAL A 524 -21.73 0.23 19.71
C VAL A 524 -22.43 -0.85 20.56
N ALA A 525 -22.50 -2.09 20.07
CA ALA A 525 -23.10 -3.19 20.82
C ALA A 525 -22.25 -3.59 22.04
N TRP A 526 -20.92 -3.45 21.94
CA TRP A 526 -20.00 -3.68 23.04
C TRP A 526 -18.90 -2.62 23.06
N PRO A 527 -19.00 -1.58 23.91
CA PRO A 527 -18.04 -0.48 23.93
C PRO A 527 -16.57 -0.88 24.18
N LEU A 528 -16.29 -2.08 24.71
CA LEU A 528 -14.93 -2.57 24.95
C LEU A 528 -14.24 -3.17 23.71
N VAL A 529 -14.92 -3.27 22.56
CA VAL A 529 -14.32 -3.79 21.31
C VAL A 529 -12.99 -3.12 20.98
N SER A 530 -12.92 -1.79 21.09
CA SER A 530 -11.69 -1.03 20.80
C SER A 530 -10.52 -1.40 21.72
N LEU A 531 -10.78 -1.83 22.96
CA LEU A 531 -9.74 -2.30 23.87
C LEU A 531 -9.22 -3.68 23.45
N GLY A 532 -10.12 -4.59 23.05
CA GLY A 532 -9.75 -5.91 22.52
C GLY A 532 -8.88 -5.79 21.27
N PHE A 533 -9.31 -4.97 20.30
CA PHE A 533 -8.54 -4.69 19.09
C PHE A 533 -7.21 -3.97 19.34
N LEU A 534 -7.14 -3.09 20.35
CA LEU A 534 -5.86 -2.47 20.72
C LEU A 534 -4.86 -3.49 21.26
N ALA A 535 -5.33 -4.45 22.07
CA ALA A 535 -4.50 -5.55 22.53
C ALA A 535 -4.10 -6.48 21.38
N ASN A 536 -5.05 -6.78 20.46
CA ASN A 536 -4.75 -7.59 19.28
C ASN A 536 -3.67 -6.94 18.43
N ASN A 537 -3.85 -5.67 18.02
CA ASN A 537 -2.90 -5.01 17.11
C ASN A 537 -1.51 -4.86 17.71
N TRP A 538 -1.39 -4.84 19.04
CA TRP A 538 -0.10 -4.88 19.72
C TRP A 538 0.59 -6.25 19.58
N LEU A 539 -0.16 -7.36 19.63
CA LEU A 539 0.36 -8.69 19.34
C LEU A 539 0.61 -8.86 17.83
N GLU A 540 -0.37 -8.50 17.01
CA GLU A 540 -0.38 -8.61 15.55
C GLU A 540 0.86 -7.98 14.92
N LEU A 541 1.14 -6.71 15.23
CA LEU A 541 2.30 -6.00 14.67
C LEU A 541 3.63 -6.74 14.90
N ARG A 542 3.74 -7.51 15.99
CA ARG A 542 4.90 -8.35 16.29
C ARG A 542 4.79 -9.73 15.67
N GLY A 543 3.58 -10.28 15.61
CA GLY A 543 3.24 -11.52 14.92
C GLY A 543 3.58 -11.45 13.45
N ASP A 544 3.10 -10.43 12.73
CA ASP A 544 3.35 -10.26 11.29
C ASP A 544 4.82 -10.08 11.00
N PHE A 545 5.54 -9.33 11.86
CA PHE A 545 6.97 -9.16 11.68
C PHE A 545 7.75 -10.45 11.93
N PHE A 546 7.27 -11.29 12.87
CA PHE A 546 7.82 -12.63 13.11
C PHE A 546 7.54 -13.55 11.91
N LYS A 547 6.30 -13.59 11.42
CA LYS A 547 5.86 -14.31 10.22
C LYS A 547 6.70 -13.93 9.00
N LEU A 548 6.82 -12.64 8.72
CA LEU A 548 7.66 -12.11 7.63
C LEU A 548 9.13 -12.51 7.74
N SER A 549 9.69 -12.54 8.95
CA SER A 549 11.14 -12.73 9.15
C SER A 549 11.58 -14.19 9.20
N LEU A 550 10.71 -15.11 9.60
CA LEU A 550 11.08 -16.49 9.95
C LEU A 550 10.22 -17.57 9.29
N GLU A 551 8.97 -17.26 8.95
CA GLU A 551 7.99 -18.24 8.46
C GLU A 551 7.80 -18.16 6.94
N CYS A 552 7.80 -16.95 6.39
CA CYS A 552 7.58 -16.72 4.97
C CYS A 552 8.89 -16.45 4.21
N GLN A 553 8.82 -16.63 2.90
CA GLN A 553 9.83 -16.15 1.96
C GLN A 553 10.00 -14.62 2.08
N ARG A 554 11.23 -14.13 1.92
CA ARG A 554 11.46 -12.67 1.86
C ARG A 554 10.78 -12.13 0.59
N PRO A 555 9.84 -11.17 0.70
CA PRO A 555 9.22 -10.61 -0.49
C PRO A 555 10.24 -9.78 -1.29
N PRO A 556 10.14 -9.76 -2.63
CA PRO A 556 10.89 -8.82 -3.45
C PRO A 556 10.60 -7.38 -3.02
N PRO A 557 11.59 -6.48 -2.89
CA PRO A 557 11.34 -5.10 -2.49
C PRO A 557 10.61 -4.30 -3.58
N ILE A 558 9.27 -4.31 -3.51
CA ILE A 558 8.38 -3.60 -4.44
C ILE A 558 8.04 -2.23 -3.87
N ARG A 559 8.16 -1.20 -4.72
CA ARG A 559 7.71 0.16 -4.40
C ARG A 559 6.19 0.27 -4.51
N ALA A 560 5.56 0.87 -3.53
CA ALA A 560 4.16 1.29 -3.57
C ALA A 560 4.05 2.74 -3.09
N ASP A 561 2.98 3.43 -3.45
CA ASP A 561 2.64 4.77 -2.97
C ASP A 561 1.39 4.79 -2.10
N SER A 562 0.71 3.64 -1.98
CA SER A 562 -0.51 3.47 -1.21
C SER A 562 -0.66 2.03 -0.68
N ILE A 563 -1.48 1.84 0.35
CA ILE A 563 -1.96 0.52 0.81
C ILE A 563 -2.89 -0.17 -0.21
N GLY A 564 -3.28 0.53 -1.28
CA GLY A 564 -4.05 -0.03 -2.39
C GLY A 564 -5.57 -0.02 -2.15
N PRO A 565 -6.32 -1.07 -2.53
CA PRO A 565 -7.78 -1.01 -2.62
C PRO A 565 -8.45 -1.00 -1.24
N SER A 566 -7.74 -1.49 -0.22
CA SER A 566 -8.20 -1.49 1.16
C SER A 566 -8.47 -0.07 1.67
N LEU A 567 -7.82 0.97 1.11
CA LEU A 567 -8.18 2.35 1.41
C LEU A 567 -9.62 2.69 1.01
N MET A 568 -10.04 2.25 -0.19
CA MET A 568 -11.43 2.39 -0.63
C MET A 568 -12.35 1.55 0.25
N GLY A 569 -11.90 0.36 0.67
CA GLY A 569 -12.59 -0.47 1.67
C GLY A 569 -12.87 0.28 2.97
N LEU A 570 -11.86 0.94 3.55
CA LEU A 570 -11.99 1.75 4.77
C LEU A 570 -12.97 2.92 4.60
N GLU A 571 -12.98 3.59 3.44
CA GLU A 571 -13.95 4.65 3.14
C GLU A 571 -15.39 4.13 3.12
N VAL A 572 -15.62 3.01 2.43
CA VAL A 572 -16.93 2.37 2.33
C VAL A 572 -17.38 1.87 3.71
N LEU A 573 -16.48 1.27 4.48
CA LEU A 573 -16.75 0.78 5.84
C LEU A 573 -17.02 1.91 6.82
N SER A 574 -16.34 3.06 6.70
CA SER A 574 -16.63 4.24 7.52
C SER A 574 -18.02 4.79 7.22
N TRP A 575 -18.38 4.93 5.94
CA TRP A 575 -19.72 5.36 5.54
C TRP A 575 -20.80 4.38 6.01
N LEU A 576 -20.68 3.10 5.68
CA LEU A 576 -21.63 2.06 6.09
C LEU A 576 -21.69 1.91 7.61
N GLY A 577 -20.56 2.07 8.30
CA GLY A 577 -20.44 2.09 9.75
C GLY A 577 -21.33 3.13 10.40
N THR A 578 -21.39 4.35 9.85
CA THR A 578 -22.29 5.39 10.36
C THR A 578 -23.77 5.03 10.22
N LEU A 579 -24.16 4.42 9.10
CA LEU A 579 -25.53 3.98 8.84
C LEU A 579 -25.90 2.80 9.75
N SER A 580 -25.04 1.79 9.83
CA SER A 580 -25.22 0.61 10.68
C SER A 580 -25.33 0.99 12.15
N THR A 581 -24.39 1.80 12.65
CA THR A 581 -24.38 2.27 14.04
C THR A 581 -25.64 3.08 14.38
N ALA A 582 -26.07 3.98 13.50
CA ALA A 582 -27.30 4.74 13.71
C ALA A 582 -28.55 3.85 13.75
N ALA A 583 -28.63 2.86 12.86
CA ALA A 583 -29.73 1.88 12.85
C ALA A 583 -29.72 1.00 14.10
N ILE A 584 -28.57 0.46 14.51
CA ILE A 584 -28.44 -0.36 15.72
C ILE A 584 -28.87 0.44 16.96
N VAL A 585 -28.41 1.68 17.11
CA VAL A 585 -28.82 2.51 18.25
C VAL A 585 -30.32 2.76 18.26
N TYR A 586 -30.93 3.02 17.11
CA TYR A 586 -32.38 3.20 17.04
C TYR A 586 -33.16 1.92 17.39
N LEU A 587 -32.71 0.77 16.89
CA LEU A 587 -33.39 -0.52 17.07
C LEU A 587 -33.23 -1.10 18.48
N TYR A 588 -32.07 -0.93 19.12
CA TYR A 588 -31.72 -1.63 20.37
C TYR A 588 -31.88 -0.77 21.62
N ARG A 589 -31.98 0.56 21.49
CA ARG A 589 -32.10 1.46 22.63
C ARG A 589 -33.52 1.57 23.18
N ALA A 590 -34.52 1.54 22.31
CA ALA A 590 -35.93 1.46 22.70
C ALA A 590 -36.38 0.00 22.70
N GLY A 591 -37.44 -0.34 23.46
CA GLY A 591 -38.02 -1.68 23.38
C GLY A 591 -38.47 -1.98 21.95
N LEU A 592 -38.18 -3.18 21.43
CA LEU A 592 -38.43 -3.61 20.05
C LEU A 592 -39.90 -3.43 19.56
N GLN A 593 -40.83 -3.15 20.46
CA GLN A 593 -42.25 -2.93 20.16
C GLN A 593 -42.58 -1.51 19.64
N GLU A 594 -41.66 -0.54 19.75
CA GLU A 594 -41.89 0.88 19.38
C GLU A 594 -41.24 1.30 18.05
N VAL A 595 -40.74 0.35 17.25
CA VAL A 595 -39.96 0.63 16.05
C VAL A 595 -40.83 1.13 14.90
N ASN A 596 -40.82 2.44 14.66
CA ASN A 596 -41.44 3.06 13.48
C ASN A 596 -40.49 3.11 12.28
N MET A 597 -40.94 2.65 11.11
CA MET A 597 -40.13 2.64 9.88
C MET A 597 -39.76 4.06 9.41
N SER A 598 -40.69 5.00 9.47
CA SER A 598 -40.44 6.40 9.08
C SER A 598 -39.36 7.07 9.93
N SER A 599 -39.33 6.76 11.23
CA SER A 599 -38.34 7.29 12.18
C SER A 599 -36.97 6.63 12.01
N LEU A 600 -36.92 5.34 11.66
CA LEU A 600 -35.69 4.65 11.26
C LEU A 600 -35.08 5.29 10.00
N LEU A 601 -35.89 5.47 8.95
CA LEU A 601 -35.44 6.08 7.69
C LEU A 601 -34.97 7.52 7.89
N LEU A 602 -35.67 8.30 8.72
CA LEU A 602 -35.25 9.65 9.09
C LEU A 602 -33.90 9.63 9.84
N THR A 603 -33.71 8.70 10.77
CA THR A 603 -32.46 8.56 11.52
C THR A 603 -31.30 8.23 10.59
N LEU A 604 -31.51 7.32 9.61
CA LEU A 604 -30.52 6.99 8.59
C LEU A 604 -30.17 8.19 7.69
N LEU A 605 -31.17 8.93 7.22
CA LEU A 605 -30.95 10.14 6.41
C LEU A 605 -30.13 11.19 7.17
N LEU A 606 -30.47 11.42 8.45
CA LEU A 606 -29.73 12.35 9.30
C LEU A 606 -28.29 11.87 9.56
N ALA A 607 -28.09 10.57 9.77
CA ALA A 607 -26.76 9.99 9.93
C ALA A 607 -25.90 10.13 8.66
N GLU A 608 -26.50 9.92 7.48
CA GLU A 608 -25.82 10.12 6.20
C GLU A 608 -25.38 11.59 6.02
N TRP A 609 -26.27 12.53 6.28
CA TRP A 609 -25.96 13.96 6.17
C TRP A 609 -24.90 14.38 7.18
N ALA A 610 -24.96 13.84 8.40
CA ALA A 610 -23.93 14.06 9.41
C ALA A 610 -22.58 13.50 8.97
N TYR A 611 -22.54 12.30 8.38
CA TYR A 611 -21.31 11.71 7.83
C TYR A 611 -20.69 12.63 6.76
N VAL A 612 -21.48 13.05 5.77
CA VAL A 612 -21.00 13.93 4.69
C VAL A 612 -20.50 15.26 5.26
N GLY A 613 -21.25 15.88 6.17
CA GLY A 613 -20.89 17.15 6.81
C GLY A 613 -19.60 17.07 7.63
N VAL A 614 -19.49 16.07 8.52
CA VAL A 614 -18.30 15.86 9.35
C VAL A 614 -17.09 15.53 8.48
N ARG A 615 -17.24 14.65 7.49
CA ARG A 615 -16.16 14.29 6.56
C ARG A 615 -15.65 15.52 5.81
N PHE A 616 -16.55 16.38 5.33
CA PHE A 616 -16.16 17.64 4.67
C PHE A 616 -15.36 18.56 5.59
N ILE A 617 -15.79 18.73 6.84
CA ILE A 617 -15.09 19.56 7.85
C ILE A 617 -13.71 18.99 8.15
N VAL A 618 -13.63 17.68 8.44
CA VAL A 618 -12.38 16.98 8.77
C VAL A 618 -11.39 17.07 7.62
N ARG A 619 -11.84 16.74 6.40
CA ARG A 619 -11.01 16.82 5.19
C ARG A 619 -10.49 18.23 4.95
N SER A 620 -11.36 19.24 5.02
CA SER A 620 -10.96 20.64 4.88
C SER A 620 -9.95 21.09 5.95
N GLY A 621 -10.07 20.55 7.17
CA GLY A 621 -9.12 20.81 8.26
C GLY A 621 -7.75 20.16 8.01
N LEU A 622 -7.74 18.88 7.59
CA LEU A 622 -6.52 18.13 7.32
C LEU A 622 -5.77 18.61 6.07
N GLU A 623 -6.48 19.05 5.03
CA GLU A 623 -5.88 19.63 3.82
C GLU A 623 -5.03 20.88 4.14
N ARG A 624 -5.35 21.63 5.20
CA ARG A 624 -4.52 22.74 5.67
C ARG A 624 -3.19 22.28 6.26
N ILE A 625 -3.16 21.10 6.87
CA ILE A 625 -1.95 20.50 7.46
C ILE A 625 -1.09 19.89 6.34
N SER A 626 -1.71 19.12 5.43
CA SER A 626 -1.01 18.46 4.32
C SER A 626 -0.31 19.47 3.41
N PHE A 627 -0.87 20.67 3.25
CA PHE A 627 -0.28 21.78 2.51
C PHE A 627 1.18 22.06 2.93
N ILE A 628 1.57 21.82 4.18
CA ILE A 628 2.94 22.04 4.66
C ILE A 628 3.92 21.05 4.01
N SER A 629 3.59 19.75 3.98
CA SER A 629 4.42 18.72 3.36
C SER A 629 4.50 18.92 1.84
N LEU A 630 3.37 19.23 1.18
CA LEU A 630 3.36 19.56 -0.25
C LEU A 630 4.21 20.80 -0.57
N ARG A 631 4.08 21.87 0.22
CA ARG A 631 4.87 23.09 0.02
C ARG A 631 6.37 22.84 0.14
N ARG A 632 6.78 21.90 1.01
CA ARG A 632 8.17 21.47 1.11
C ARG A 632 8.63 20.78 -0.18
N GLU A 633 7.82 19.91 -0.76
CA GLU A 633 8.10 19.27 -2.06
C GLU A 633 8.18 20.31 -3.19
N GLU A 634 7.21 21.20 -3.28
CA GLU A 634 7.19 22.29 -4.27
C GLU A 634 8.42 23.19 -4.14
N SER A 635 8.86 23.48 -2.91
CA SER A 635 10.08 24.25 -2.67
C SER A 635 11.33 23.56 -3.17
N LYS A 636 11.42 22.22 -3.07
CA LYS A 636 12.54 21.43 -3.64
C LYS A 636 12.53 21.51 -5.16
N ARG A 637 11.36 21.33 -5.79
CA ARG A 637 11.19 21.48 -7.25
C ARG A 637 11.58 22.87 -7.73
N TYR A 638 11.15 23.91 -7.01
CA TYR A 638 11.54 25.30 -7.30
C TYR A 638 13.05 25.51 -7.16
N ALA A 639 13.67 25.00 -6.10
CA ALA A 639 15.11 25.10 -5.89
C ALA A 639 15.91 24.41 -7.01
N MET A 640 15.45 23.25 -7.50
CA MET A 640 16.05 22.55 -8.64
C MET A 640 15.99 23.40 -9.92
N ARG A 641 14.80 23.93 -10.27
CA ARG A 641 14.63 24.82 -11.43
C ARG A 641 15.50 26.06 -11.34
N LYS A 642 15.61 26.64 -10.13
CA LYS A 642 16.48 27.78 -9.86
C LYS A 642 17.96 27.43 -10.08
N ARG A 643 18.45 26.29 -9.56
CA ARG A 643 19.83 25.83 -9.78
C ARG A 643 20.15 25.66 -11.26
N PHE A 644 19.23 25.06 -12.02
CA PHE A 644 19.40 24.90 -13.46
C PHE A 644 19.53 26.27 -14.15
N LEU A 645 18.65 27.22 -13.82
CA LEU A 645 18.69 28.57 -14.37
C LEU A 645 19.96 29.35 -13.96
N GLU A 646 20.43 29.19 -12.73
CA GLU A 646 21.68 29.79 -12.24
C GLU A 646 22.92 29.21 -12.94
N ALA A 647 22.92 27.89 -13.19
CA ALA A 647 23.97 27.23 -13.96
C ALA A 647 23.98 27.70 -15.42
N THR A 648 22.82 27.80 -16.08
CA THR A 648 22.70 28.29 -17.45
C THR A 648 23.03 29.78 -17.59
N SER A 649 22.75 30.59 -16.55
CA SER A 649 23.05 32.03 -16.54
C SER A 649 24.48 32.37 -16.07
N GLY A 650 25.31 31.38 -15.76
CA GLY A 650 26.72 31.56 -15.39
C GLY A 650 26.97 32.25 -14.05
N ARG A 651 25.93 32.44 -13.22
CA ARG A 651 26.03 33.18 -11.94
C ARG A 651 26.59 32.35 -10.79
N VAL A 652 26.57 31.02 -10.87
CA VAL A 652 27.10 30.12 -9.83
C VAL A 652 27.64 28.83 -10.46
N SER A 653 28.78 28.32 -9.96
CA SER A 653 29.31 27.01 -10.33
C SER A 653 28.35 25.88 -9.88
N PRO A 654 28.06 24.86 -10.71
CA PRO A 654 27.04 23.84 -10.45
C PRO A 654 27.27 22.95 -9.20
N ARG A 655 28.40 23.10 -8.49
CA ARG A 655 28.81 22.27 -7.34
C ARG A 655 28.60 22.89 -5.94
N ALA A 656 28.03 24.09 -5.81
CA ALA A 656 27.86 24.71 -4.50
C ALA A 656 26.58 24.24 -3.77
N LYS A 657 26.70 23.55 -2.62
CA LYS A 657 25.56 23.23 -1.74
C LYS A 657 25.02 24.52 -1.09
N PRO A 658 23.72 24.85 -1.20
CA PRO A 658 23.18 26.06 -0.59
C PRO A 658 22.89 25.88 0.91
N ARG A 659 23.29 26.87 1.74
CA ARG A 659 22.73 27.08 3.08
C ARG A 659 21.34 27.68 2.93
N VAL A 660 20.28 26.87 3.07
CA VAL A 660 18.90 27.38 3.07
C VAL A 660 18.60 27.98 4.45
N ARG A 661 18.59 29.32 4.57
CA ARG A 661 17.99 30.02 5.71
C ARG A 661 16.50 30.21 5.45
N PHE A 662 15.68 29.71 6.36
CA PHE A 662 14.22 29.62 6.25
C PHE A 662 13.45 30.95 6.37
N GLN A 663 14.12 32.11 6.49
CA GLN A 663 13.46 33.36 6.89
C GLN A 663 13.50 34.53 5.88
N ASP A 664 14.13 34.40 4.71
CA ASP A 664 14.16 35.51 3.77
C ASP A 664 12.86 35.60 2.95
N ARG A 665 12.00 36.55 3.33
CA ARG A 665 10.98 37.10 2.44
C ARG A 665 11.69 37.69 1.23
N VAL A 666 11.48 37.12 0.04
CA VAL A 666 11.93 37.72 -1.21
C VAL A 666 11.21 39.05 -1.39
N SER A 667 11.91 40.16 -1.16
CA SER A 667 11.47 41.48 -1.56
C SER A 667 11.51 41.56 -3.09
N VAL A 668 10.34 41.53 -3.72
CA VAL A 668 10.19 41.60 -5.20
C VAL A 668 10.55 42.98 -5.78
N PHE A 669 10.96 43.93 -4.94
CA PHE A 669 11.51 45.22 -5.38
C PHE A 669 12.93 45.39 -4.85
N SER A 670 13.92 45.10 -5.70
CA SER A 670 15.26 45.67 -5.54
C SER A 670 15.25 47.07 -6.15
N SER A 671 14.98 48.09 -5.35
CA SER A 671 15.37 49.46 -5.69
C SER A 671 16.88 49.60 -5.46
N SER A 672 17.67 49.14 -6.42
CA SER A 672 19.12 49.38 -6.45
C SER A 672 19.43 50.12 -7.74
N THR A 673 19.19 51.42 -7.72
CA THR A 673 20.01 52.40 -8.44
C THR A 673 21.42 52.29 -7.88
N ASP A 674 22.28 51.51 -8.54
CA ASP A 674 23.73 51.64 -8.48
C ASP A 674 24.32 50.83 -9.64
N VAL A 675 24.57 51.51 -10.76
CA VAL A 675 25.48 51.05 -11.81
C VAL A 675 26.68 52.00 -11.78
N PRO A 676 27.86 51.56 -11.28
CA PRO A 676 29.10 52.28 -11.52
C PRO A 676 29.58 51.91 -12.94
N GLY A 677 29.02 52.59 -13.93
CA GLY A 677 29.38 52.45 -15.34
C GLY A 677 30.13 53.69 -15.81
N THR A 678 31.45 53.64 -15.73
CA THR A 678 32.45 54.26 -16.62
C THR A 678 32.00 55.47 -17.43
N LYS A 679 32.50 56.64 -17.03
CA LYS A 679 32.79 57.76 -17.94
C LYS A 679 33.77 57.24 -19.00
N GLU A 680 33.34 57.10 -20.24
CA GLU A 680 34.22 57.28 -21.40
C GLU A 680 33.38 57.46 -22.67
N ASP A 681 33.71 58.57 -23.34
CA ASP A 681 33.58 58.85 -24.77
C ASP A 681 32.22 58.76 -25.45
N PHE A 682 31.56 59.91 -25.64
CA PHE A 682 30.96 60.29 -26.93
C PHE A 682 30.79 61.82 -27.04
N LEU A 683 31.91 62.52 -27.23
CA LEU A 683 31.92 63.83 -27.89
C LEU A 683 32.60 63.67 -29.26
N HIS A 684 31.86 63.14 -30.23
CA HIS A 684 32.22 63.24 -31.64
C HIS A 684 31.11 63.99 -32.41
N PRO A 685 31.32 65.27 -32.77
CA PRO A 685 30.42 65.98 -33.66
C PRO A 685 30.70 65.50 -35.09
N GLY A 686 30.10 64.39 -35.52
CA GLY A 686 30.47 63.77 -36.80
C GLY A 686 29.51 62.78 -37.45
N HIS A 687 28.39 62.40 -36.83
CA HIS A 687 27.41 61.49 -37.45
C HIS A 687 25.98 62.02 -37.35
N HIS A 688 25.70 63.11 -38.09
CA HIS A 688 24.36 63.50 -38.47
C HIS A 688 24.08 63.03 -39.90
N HIS A 689 23.96 61.73 -40.11
CA HIS A 689 23.19 61.22 -41.24
C HIS A 689 22.41 59.98 -40.81
N GLU A 690 21.09 60.04 -41.06
CA GLU A 690 20.09 58.97 -40.89
C GLU A 690 19.50 58.67 -39.49
N MET A 691 19.33 59.68 -38.63
CA MET A 691 18.26 59.58 -37.61
C MET A 691 16.93 60.09 -38.17
N GLY A 692 15.99 59.16 -38.38
CA GLY A 692 14.58 59.44 -38.68
C GLY A 692 13.93 60.30 -37.59
N ARG A 693 12.76 60.91 -37.88
CA ARG A 693 12.09 61.84 -36.94
C ARG A 693 11.93 61.28 -35.52
N GLY A 694 11.68 59.98 -35.39
CA GLY A 694 11.61 59.29 -34.10
C GLY A 694 12.96 59.23 -33.37
N GLY A 695 14.04 58.86 -34.06
CA GLY A 695 15.38 58.75 -33.45
C GLY A 695 15.90 60.09 -32.93
N ARG A 696 15.61 61.19 -33.64
CA ARG A 696 15.96 62.55 -33.19
C ARG A 696 15.17 63.04 -31.97
N PHE A 697 13.94 62.57 -31.80
CA PHE A 697 13.14 62.93 -30.63
C PHE A 697 13.61 62.19 -29.37
N TRP A 698 13.98 60.91 -29.51
CA TRP A 698 14.40 60.05 -28.40
C TRP A 698 15.92 60.05 -28.13
N SER A 699 16.72 60.78 -28.90
CA SER A 699 18.18 60.86 -28.70
C SER A 699 18.61 61.76 -27.54
N TRP A 700 17.66 62.34 -26.79
CA TRP A 700 18.01 63.18 -25.64
C TRP A 700 18.38 62.31 -24.43
N ALA A 701 19.53 62.59 -23.80
CA ALA A 701 20.02 61.81 -22.68
C ALA A 701 19.08 61.88 -21.45
N PRO A 702 18.76 60.74 -20.80
CA PRO A 702 17.76 60.69 -19.72
C PRO A 702 18.12 61.55 -18.49
N ASN A 703 19.41 61.77 -18.22
CA ASN A 703 19.87 62.61 -17.11
C ASN A 703 19.72 64.12 -17.37
N GLU A 704 19.48 64.53 -18.62
CA GLU A 704 19.24 65.94 -18.97
C GLU A 704 17.75 66.29 -19.01
N THR A 705 16.85 65.30 -18.99
CA THR A 705 15.40 65.55 -19.16
C THR A 705 14.79 66.37 -18.03
N ALA A 706 15.20 66.11 -16.78
CA ALA A 706 14.74 66.89 -15.62
C ALA A 706 15.30 68.32 -15.66
N ASP A 707 16.57 68.46 -16.02
CA ASP A 707 17.27 69.76 -16.07
C ASP A 707 16.78 70.61 -17.26
N ALA A 708 16.51 69.98 -18.40
CA ALA A 708 15.85 70.57 -19.56
C ALA A 708 14.42 71.01 -19.22
N GLY A 709 13.68 70.20 -18.46
CA GLY A 709 12.36 70.56 -17.94
C GLY A 709 12.41 71.80 -17.03
N VAL A 710 13.38 71.87 -16.12
CA VAL A 710 13.58 73.05 -15.24
C VAL A 710 13.97 74.30 -16.05
N ARG A 711 14.83 74.16 -17.07
CA ARG A 711 15.22 75.27 -17.95
C ARG A 711 14.07 75.74 -18.82
N LEU A 712 13.26 74.82 -19.35
CA LEU A 712 12.03 75.14 -20.08
C LEU A 712 11.03 75.88 -19.20
N ILE A 713 10.82 75.43 -17.96
CA ILE A 713 9.96 76.13 -16.99
C ILE A 713 10.48 77.54 -16.73
N LYS A 714 11.78 77.72 -16.47
CA LYS A 714 12.38 79.05 -16.27
C LYS A 714 12.25 79.95 -17.51
N ALA A 715 12.51 79.43 -18.70
CA ALA A 715 12.43 80.17 -19.96
C ALA A 715 10.99 80.53 -20.38
N LEU A 716 10.02 79.67 -20.09
CA LEU A 716 8.59 79.95 -20.33
C LEU A 716 8.03 80.93 -19.29
N ASN A 717 8.56 80.93 -18.07
CA ASN A 717 8.13 81.84 -17.01
C ASN A 717 8.66 83.29 -17.21
N THR A 718 9.77 83.49 -17.93
CA THR A 718 10.28 84.84 -18.23
C THR A 718 9.41 85.65 -19.21
N ASN A 719 8.44 85.02 -19.89
CA ASN A 719 7.45 85.73 -20.71
C ASN A 719 6.19 86.16 -19.92
N MET A 720 6.06 85.81 -18.64
CA MET A 720 4.90 86.16 -17.80
C MET A 720 5.09 87.44 -16.97
N ASP A 721 6.32 87.98 -16.86
CA ASP A 721 6.62 89.25 -16.18
C ASP A 721 6.88 90.43 -17.15
N GLY A 722 6.43 90.30 -18.40
CA GLY A 722 6.53 91.33 -19.43
C GLY A 722 5.17 91.81 -19.94
N SER A 723 4.55 92.73 -19.19
CA SER A 723 3.43 93.62 -19.56
C SER A 723 1.99 93.15 -19.33
N LYS A 724 1.54 93.28 -18.08
CA LYS A 724 0.35 94.11 -17.82
C LYS A 724 0.80 95.58 -17.79
N THR A 725 0.64 96.26 -18.93
CA THR A 725 -0.04 97.56 -19.12
C THR A 725 0.16 97.99 -20.57
N GLY A 726 -0.95 98.05 -21.33
CA GLY A 726 -1.01 98.60 -22.68
C GLY A 726 -1.08 100.13 -22.72
N PRO A 727 -1.89 100.71 -23.62
CA PRO A 727 -1.40 101.42 -24.81
C PRO A 727 -1.68 102.93 -24.78
N VAL A 728 -0.94 103.74 -25.54
CA VAL A 728 -1.52 104.82 -26.36
C VAL A 728 -0.68 105.02 -27.62
N LYS A 729 -1.37 104.94 -28.77
CA LYS A 729 -0.93 105.42 -30.08
C LYS A 729 -0.52 106.89 -30.04
N GLY A 730 0.62 107.21 -30.64
CA GLY A 730 0.92 108.53 -31.18
C GLY A 730 1.57 108.37 -32.54
N ALA A 731 0.75 108.23 -33.58
CA ALA A 731 1.18 108.41 -34.95
C ALA A 731 0.95 109.87 -35.35
N LYS A 732 2.01 110.51 -35.85
CA LYS A 732 2.07 111.70 -36.73
C LYS A 732 1.50 113.04 -36.21
N GLY A 733 2.21 114.11 -36.55
CA GLY A 733 1.77 115.49 -36.29
C GLY A 733 0.64 115.94 -37.21
N ALA A 734 0.07 117.10 -36.87
CA ALA A 734 -1.10 117.76 -37.44
C ALA A 734 -2.45 117.08 -37.15
#